data_AF-A0AAD9BXH0-F1
#
_entry.id   AF-A0AAD9BXH0-F1
#
_cell.length_a   1.000
_cell.length_b   1.000
_cell.length_c   1.000
_cell.angle_alpha   90.00
_cell.angle_beta   90.00
_cell.angle_gamma   90.00
#
_symmetry.space_group_name_H-M   'P 1'
#
loop_
_entity.id
_entity.type
_entity.pdbx_description
1 polymer ?
#
loop_
_entity_poly.entity_id
_entity_poly.type
_entity_poly.pdbx_seq_one_letter_code
_entity_poly.pdbx_strand_id
1 'polypeptide(L)'
;MPCERKPMRYGHSEGHTEVCFDDSGKFIVTCGNDGDVRIWEGLDDDDPKFITVGEKAYSLALKNNKLVTASSNNTVQIHTFPDGDPDGILTRFTTNATHVTFNSSGSRVAAGSSDFMVKVVEVSDSSQQKTLRGHEAPVLSVTFDPKDDFLASASCDGNVVVWNIKEQSQLISWPLLQKTNDVSNAKSLCRLAWQPGTAKFLAVPVESKVQLYERGSWDHVSTLSDDLLTQLVNVVAWSPCGQFLAAGSVGGSLNVWEVSSKLCVERQKHEKGFTVCGLAWHPSGSQIAYTDTEGCLGLLDGLRTSTSNSTNTASKQATVTKPAKDYDALFDDDDDDRVMDEGQSDTNSPVKKPITGDDDDDDDFLMPATGRVRSRAILDDENSLDTGSLKLGQEKFGDDDDTAVASCPLPRWCPCKAFQPGSTPAHLTHRFMMWNSVGIVRDYNDEQDNAIDVEFHDTAVHHAMHLTNTLGHTMADLSQEAVLLACPGTDELASKLQCLHFSSWDTNKEWMVDLPQGEDVRALCLGQGWAAVATSALMIRVFSIGGVQREIFSLPGKVVCMVAHGEQLLIVYHRAPGFDGEQALGVQLLQFGRRKRQLIHGEPLPLSHRSYLSWLGFTAEGTPCYVDSEGAVRMLNRSVGNTWTPVCNTRETCKSKSDSYWVVGIHENPQQLRCIPCKGSRYPPTLPRPAVAILPFKLPLCQTSTEKGQMEEQYCRSLLFSNHFSFLSSSGYEIDEEAQSQSQKDQQELLMKMFALLFILHVFFQLSCKLEREFRCVELAELMTQKVVTLAIRYASRSRRMDLAQRLSVNPFAKEAVSPVKTNLMPITKGGRANPFKVLGSGKPTSASGQPRVTNILDNMTTSRKSFPLSGPAGKQNKNPVLKPLAPRPKTKTQSTLLQMSGTKASNKKTQQNTQPAADTQKQPEAPPPASPADNTENKRPKTGFQFWLEENRKSITADNPDLEETDVIKEAMGRFRKLSAEDRLSWTERAKTGDAADLKKRKRAEGGAEGAETEKGQAEADENSAKKKKSLDPSSKLSAFAFNKK
;
A
#
# COMPACT_ATOMS: atom_id res chain seq x y z
N MET A 1 -8.16 13.00 41.74
CA MET A 1 -7.76 12.06 40.68
C MET A 1 -7.32 12.90 39.49
N PRO A 2 -6.33 12.46 38.71
CA PRO A 2 -6.06 13.05 37.39
C PRO A 2 -7.29 12.85 36.49
N CYS A 3 -7.42 13.66 35.44
CA CYS A 3 -8.44 13.45 34.42
C CYS A 3 -8.34 12.05 33.78
N GLU A 4 -9.48 11.37 33.63
CA GLU A 4 -9.56 10.00 33.13
C GLU A 4 -9.94 10.02 31.65
N ARG A 5 -9.06 9.50 30.79
CA ARG A 5 -9.34 9.37 29.36
C ARG A 5 -9.97 8.01 29.10
N LYS A 6 -11.22 8.00 28.65
CA LYS A 6 -11.88 6.77 28.18
C LYS A 6 -11.21 6.22 26.91
N PRO A 7 -11.25 4.89 26.66
CA PRO A 7 -10.68 4.30 25.45
C PRO A 7 -11.33 4.89 24.19
N MET A 8 -10.51 5.28 23.21
CA MET A 8 -11.02 5.89 21.97
C MET A 8 -11.73 4.88 21.08
N ARG A 9 -12.77 5.36 20.39
CA ARG A 9 -13.66 4.56 19.55
C ARG A 9 -13.62 5.02 18.10
N TYR A 10 -13.59 4.08 17.16
CA TYR A 10 -13.62 4.38 15.73
C TYR A 10 -14.98 4.96 15.35
N GLY A 11 -14.98 6.17 14.77
CA GLY A 11 -16.20 6.88 14.36
C GLY A 11 -16.33 7.08 12.86
N HIS A 12 -15.28 7.53 12.17
CA HIS A 12 -15.29 7.88 10.75
C HIS A 12 -14.08 7.32 10.02
N SER A 13 -14.09 7.35 8.68
CA SER A 13 -12.90 7.05 7.88
C SER A 13 -11.77 8.07 8.03
N GLU A 14 -10.52 7.63 7.80
CA GLU A 14 -9.30 8.45 7.86
C GLU A 14 -9.44 9.77 7.08
N GLY A 15 -9.15 10.89 7.73
CA GLY A 15 -9.27 12.25 7.20
C GLY A 15 -9.56 13.28 8.28
N HIS A 16 -9.94 14.49 7.89
CA HIS A 16 -10.40 15.49 8.85
C HIS A 16 -11.77 15.10 9.43
N THR A 17 -11.91 15.26 10.74
CA THR A 17 -13.16 15.04 11.48
C THR A 17 -13.47 16.23 12.37
N GLU A 18 -14.73 16.37 12.74
CA GLU A 18 -15.19 17.35 13.73
C GLU A 18 -16.13 16.71 14.74
N VAL A 19 -16.25 17.34 15.92
CA VAL A 19 -17.14 16.93 17.01
C VAL A 19 -17.79 18.15 17.66
N CYS A 20 -19.04 18.00 18.06
CA CYS A 20 -19.72 18.89 18.99
C CYS A 20 -20.56 18.09 20.00
N PHE A 21 -21.13 18.78 20.98
CA PHE A 21 -22.20 18.26 21.83
C PHE A 21 -23.54 18.93 21.45
N ASP A 22 -24.64 18.25 21.76
CA ASP A 22 -25.96 18.88 21.86
C ASP A 22 -26.02 19.91 23.01
N ASP A 23 -26.95 20.88 22.94
CA ASP A 23 -27.15 21.89 23.99
C ASP A 23 -27.52 21.26 25.35
N SER A 24 -28.14 20.07 25.37
CA SER A 24 -28.38 19.32 26.61
C SER A 24 -27.16 18.56 27.14
N GLY A 25 -26.14 18.39 26.30
CA GLY A 25 -24.97 17.53 26.55
C GLY A 25 -25.21 16.03 26.39
N LYS A 26 -26.47 15.56 26.27
CA LYS A 26 -26.81 14.13 26.22
C LYS A 26 -26.19 13.40 25.01
N PHE A 27 -26.00 14.11 23.90
CA PHE A 27 -25.48 13.53 22.66
C PHE A 27 -24.14 14.15 22.26
N ILE A 28 -23.24 13.30 21.79
CA ILE A 28 -22.06 13.70 21.01
C ILE A 28 -22.44 13.61 19.53
N VAL A 29 -22.01 14.56 18.70
CA VAL A 29 -22.22 14.52 17.24
C VAL A 29 -20.88 14.68 16.53
N THR A 30 -20.54 13.75 15.65
CA THR A 30 -19.28 13.73 14.88
C THR A 30 -19.53 13.70 13.37
N CYS A 31 -18.63 14.27 12.57
CA CYS A 31 -18.64 14.12 11.11
C CYS A 31 -17.24 13.86 10.54
N GLY A 32 -17.17 13.36 9.31
CA GLY A 32 -15.89 13.05 8.69
C GLY A 32 -15.86 12.88 7.18
N ASN A 33 -14.71 12.36 6.74
CA ASN A 33 -14.30 12.18 5.35
C ASN A 33 -15.06 11.06 4.60
N ASP A 34 -15.96 10.35 5.29
CA ASP A 34 -16.92 9.39 4.75
C ASP A 34 -18.26 10.02 4.32
N GLY A 35 -18.57 11.25 4.75
CA GLY A 35 -19.80 11.95 4.40
C GLY A 35 -20.98 11.71 5.35
N ASP A 36 -20.79 10.86 6.35
CA ASP A 36 -21.73 10.64 7.43
C ASP A 36 -21.56 11.65 8.56
N VAL A 37 -22.67 11.92 9.26
CA VAL A 37 -22.69 12.51 10.60
C VAL A 37 -23.22 11.45 11.56
N ARG A 38 -22.49 11.16 12.63
CA ARG A 38 -22.87 10.15 13.65
C ARG A 38 -23.26 10.83 14.95
N ILE A 39 -24.31 10.32 15.58
CA ILE A 39 -24.93 10.82 16.81
C ILE A 39 -24.87 9.70 17.85
N TRP A 40 -24.15 9.96 18.94
CA TRP A 40 -23.82 8.99 19.98
C TRP A 40 -24.53 9.40 21.29
N GLU A 41 -25.26 8.48 21.94
CA GLU A 41 -25.80 8.70 23.30
C GLU A 41 -24.70 8.62 24.38
N GLY A 42 -23.54 8.07 24.02
CA GLY A 42 -22.34 8.00 24.85
C GLY A 42 -21.17 7.38 24.08
N LEU A 43 -19.98 7.36 24.67
CA LEU A 43 -18.82 6.71 24.01
C LEU A 43 -19.01 5.20 23.88
N ASP A 44 -19.81 4.63 24.79
CA ASP A 44 -20.06 3.19 24.98
C ASP A 44 -21.32 2.70 24.20
N ASP A 45 -21.93 3.56 23.37
CA ASP A 45 -23.18 3.34 22.62
C ASP A 45 -22.97 2.53 21.32
N ASP A 46 -23.06 1.19 21.37
CA ASP A 46 -22.53 0.29 20.32
C ASP A 46 -23.05 0.53 18.88
N ASP A 47 -24.27 1.07 18.68
CA ASP A 47 -24.88 1.32 17.37
C ASP A 47 -25.40 2.78 17.24
N PRO A 48 -24.51 3.76 16.98
CA PRO A 48 -24.86 5.18 16.93
C PRO A 48 -25.71 5.52 15.70
N LYS A 49 -26.73 6.37 15.87
CA LYS A 49 -27.53 6.87 14.75
C LYS A 49 -26.65 7.65 13.77
N PHE A 50 -26.91 7.54 12.46
CA PHE A 50 -26.15 8.25 11.45
C PHE A 50 -27.03 8.90 10.37
N ILE A 51 -26.53 9.99 9.80
CA ILE A 51 -27.16 10.79 8.73
C ILE A 51 -26.11 10.96 7.62
N THR A 52 -26.36 10.42 6.43
CA THR A 52 -25.46 10.58 5.29
C THR A 52 -25.77 11.89 4.55
N VAL A 53 -24.83 12.85 4.56
CA VAL A 53 -25.06 14.23 4.08
C VAL A 53 -24.43 14.49 2.70
N GLY A 54 -23.45 13.69 2.29
CA GLY A 54 -22.79 13.79 0.98
C GLY A 54 -21.68 12.76 0.81
N GLU A 55 -20.70 13.02 -0.04
CA GLU A 55 -19.48 12.19 -0.13
C GLU A 55 -18.49 12.51 1.00
N LYS A 56 -18.57 13.72 1.56
CA LYS A 56 -17.71 14.21 2.67
C LYS A 56 -18.45 15.26 3.49
N ALA A 57 -18.19 15.29 4.79
CA ALA A 57 -18.57 16.37 5.70
C ALA A 57 -17.29 17.01 6.27
N TYR A 58 -17.03 18.28 5.92
CA TYR A 58 -15.83 19.00 6.34
C TYR A 58 -15.95 19.63 7.73
N SER A 59 -17.18 19.97 8.12
CA SER A 59 -17.48 20.65 9.37
C SER A 59 -18.96 20.53 9.73
N LEU A 60 -19.25 20.52 11.04
CA LEU A 60 -20.57 20.43 11.64
C LEU A 60 -20.73 21.47 12.77
N ALA A 61 -21.95 21.92 12.99
CA ALA A 61 -22.34 22.64 14.19
C ALA A 61 -23.78 22.27 14.59
N LEU A 62 -24.07 22.14 15.88
CA LEU A 62 -25.41 21.86 16.41
C LEU A 62 -25.83 22.99 17.36
N LYS A 63 -27.08 23.45 17.25
CA LYS A 63 -27.71 24.36 18.22
C LYS A 63 -29.22 24.39 18.07
N ASN A 64 -29.97 24.56 19.17
CA ASN A 64 -31.43 24.68 19.19
C ASN A 64 -32.15 23.57 18.38
N ASN A 65 -31.69 22.31 18.53
CA ASN A 65 -32.15 21.15 17.75
C ASN A 65 -32.02 21.28 16.22
N LYS A 66 -31.13 22.15 15.73
CA LYS A 66 -30.78 22.32 14.31
C LYS A 66 -29.31 21.97 14.09
N LEU A 67 -29.08 20.92 13.30
CA LEU A 67 -27.76 20.45 12.89
C LEU A 67 -27.40 21.09 11.55
N VAL A 68 -26.25 21.76 11.47
CA VAL A 68 -25.76 22.44 10.27
C VAL A 68 -24.43 21.83 9.83
N THR A 69 -24.31 21.57 8.53
CA THR A 69 -23.26 20.70 7.98
C THR A 69 -22.69 21.27 6.67
N ALA A 70 -21.37 21.35 6.59
CA ALA A 70 -20.62 21.73 5.39
C ALA A 70 -20.24 20.48 4.57
N SER A 71 -20.89 20.27 3.43
CA SER A 71 -20.74 19.03 2.64
C SER A 71 -19.88 19.19 1.38
N SER A 72 -19.50 18.05 0.79
CA SER A 72 -18.83 17.93 -0.52
C SER A 72 -19.52 18.71 -1.65
N ASN A 73 -20.82 18.99 -1.52
CA ASN A 73 -21.68 19.48 -2.59
C ASN A 73 -21.70 21.02 -2.71
N ASN A 74 -20.69 21.70 -2.15
CA ASN A 74 -20.56 23.16 -2.04
C ASN A 74 -21.76 23.84 -1.35
N THR A 75 -22.45 23.09 -0.49
CA THR A 75 -23.65 23.50 0.25
C THR A 75 -23.41 23.49 1.75
N VAL A 76 -23.97 24.49 2.43
CA VAL A 76 -24.23 24.42 3.87
C VAL A 76 -25.69 24.00 4.03
N GLN A 77 -25.89 22.76 4.45
CA GLN A 77 -27.21 22.15 4.70
C GLN A 77 -27.61 22.29 6.16
N ILE A 78 -28.92 22.27 6.42
CA ILE A 78 -29.50 22.25 7.75
C ILE A 78 -30.45 21.05 7.86
N HIS A 79 -30.37 20.37 9.00
CA HIS A 79 -31.11 19.15 9.34
C HIS A 79 -31.76 19.31 10.72
N THR A 80 -32.87 18.64 10.95
CA THR A 80 -33.46 18.50 12.28
C THR A 80 -32.60 17.58 13.16
N PHE A 81 -32.64 17.79 14.47
CA PHE A 81 -31.96 16.94 15.45
C PHE A 81 -32.93 16.53 16.56
N PRO A 82 -32.96 15.26 16.99
CA PRO A 82 -32.04 14.17 16.63
C PRO A 82 -32.45 13.33 15.40
N ASP A 83 -33.60 13.61 14.78
CA ASP A 83 -34.20 12.72 13.78
C ASP A 83 -33.54 12.78 12.39
N GLY A 84 -32.85 13.87 12.06
CA GLY A 84 -31.96 13.97 10.89
C GLY A 84 -32.61 14.44 9.58
N ASP A 85 -33.91 14.71 9.56
CA ASP A 85 -34.62 15.16 8.35
C ASP A 85 -34.02 16.47 7.79
N PRO A 86 -33.83 16.59 6.46
CA PRO A 86 -33.27 17.79 5.83
C PRO A 86 -34.26 18.98 5.84
N ASP A 87 -33.99 19.94 6.72
CA ASP A 87 -34.72 21.21 6.90
C ASP A 87 -34.35 22.23 5.80
N GLY A 88 -33.22 22.06 5.09
CA GLY A 88 -32.96 22.73 3.82
C GLY A 88 -31.49 23.04 3.51
N ILE A 89 -31.28 24.10 2.73
CA ILE A 89 -29.96 24.62 2.33
C ILE A 89 -29.88 26.09 2.75
N LEU A 90 -28.99 26.41 3.70
CA LEU A 90 -28.76 27.77 4.18
C LEU A 90 -28.02 28.61 3.14
N THR A 91 -26.95 28.09 2.55
CA THR A 91 -26.24 28.78 1.47
C THR A 91 -25.44 27.83 0.57
N ARG A 92 -25.01 28.36 -0.57
CA ARG A 92 -24.14 27.71 -1.55
C ARG A 92 -22.87 28.55 -1.74
N PHE A 93 -21.74 27.90 -1.88
CA PHE A 93 -20.45 28.50 -2.23
C PHE A 93 -20.04 28.07 -3.65
N THR A 94 -19.01 28.70 -4.20
CA THR A 94 -18.47 28.31 -5.53
C THR A 94 -17.50 27.12 -5.42
N THR A 95 -16.92 26.92 -4.23
CA THR A 95 -16.14 25.74 -3.84
C THR A 95 -16.62 25.22 -2.48
N ASN A 96 -15.91 24.28 -1.86
CA ASN A 96 -16.34 23.66 -0.60
C ASN A 96 -16.36 24.67 0.56
N ALA A 97 -17.34 24.51 1.46
CA ALA A 97 -17.32 25.15 2.77
C ALA A 97 -16.39 24.35 3.70
N THR A 98 -15.55 25.04 4.45
CA THR A 98 -14.42 24.46 5.20
C THR A 98 -14.66 24.42 6.71
N HIS A 99 -15.45 25.36 7.23
CA HIS A 99 -15.82 25.45 8.63
C HIS A 99 -17.19 26.15 8.77
N VAL A 100 -18.04 25.63 9.64
CA VAL A 100 -19.34 26.24 10.02
C VAL A 100 -19.43 26.45 11.53
N THR A 101 -20.18 27.46 11.95
CA THR A 101 -20.38 27.76 13.36
C THR A 101 -21.71 28.49 13.58
N PHE A 102 -22.35 28.26 14.73
CA PHE A 102 -23.53 29.00 15.18
C PHE A 102 -23.15 30.21 16.05
N ASN A 103 -23.96 31.26 16.02
CA ASN A 103 -23.86 32.37 16.95
C ASN A 103 -24.37 32.01 18.36
N SER A 104 -24.23 32.92 19.33
CA SER A 104 -24.57 32.59 20.72
C SER A 104 -26.06 32.38 20.98
N SER A 105 -26.95 32.86 20.11
CA SER A 105 -28.40 32.59 20.18
C SER A 105 -28.91 31.47 19.25
N GLY A 106 -28.08 30.93 18.36
CA GLY A 106 -28.48 29.94 17.35
C GLY A 106 -29.36 30.50 16.21
N SER A 107 -29.54 31.82 16.13
CA SER A 107 -30.29 32.48 15.05
C SER A 107 -29.49 32.68 13.76
N ARG A 108 -28.14 32.59 13.81
CA ARG A 108 -27.25 32.81 12.67
C ARG A 108 -26.15 31.78 12.59
N VAL A 109 -25.77 31.46 11.35
CA VAL A 109 -24.64 30.60 11.00
C VAL A 109 -23.59 31.44 10.28
N ALA A 110 -22.32 31.21 10.59
CA ALA A 110 -21.19 31.67 9.79
C ALA A 110 -20.54 30.46 9.11
N ALA A 111 -20.13 30.64 7.86
CA ALA A 111 -19.48 29.61 7.05
C ALA A 111 -18.28 30.19 6.32
N GLY A 112 -17.11 29.58 6.49
CA GLY A 112 -15.91 29.82 5.69
C GLY A 112 -15.83 28.88 4.49
N SER A 113 -15.16 29.30 3.42
CA SER A 113 -15.02 28.52 2.19
C SER A 113 -13.64 28.66 1.54
N SER A 114 -13.29 27.68 0.72
CA SER A 114 -12.12 27.73 -0.17
C SER A 114 -12.26 28.74 -1.33
N ASP A 115 -13.41 29.42 -1.48
CA ASP A 115 -13.58 30.55 -2.42
C ASP A 115 -13.25 31.93 -1.81
N PHE A 116 -12.57 31.91 -0.66
CA PHE A 116 -12.03 33.06 0.08
C PHE A 116 -13.11 33.99 0.68
N MET A 117 -14.38 33.60 0.56
CA MET A 117 -15.51 34.30 1.15
C MET A 117 -15.83 33.73 2.54
N VAL A 118 -16.31 34.59 3.42
CA VAL A 118 -17.02 34.18 4.64
C VAL A 118 -18.47 34.67 4.53
N LYS A 119 -19.44 33.78 4.72
CA LYS A 119 -20.87 34.15 4.73
C LYS A 119 -21.43 34.07 6.14
N VAL A 120 -22.27 35.03 6.48
CA VAL A 120 -23.13 35.01 7.68
C VAL A 120 -24.58 34.97 7.19
N VAL A 121 -25.35 33.97 7.64
CA VAL A 121 -26.70 33.66 7.16
C VAL A 121 -27.64 33.54 8.35
N GLU A 122 -28.86 34.07 8.22
CA GLU A 122 -29.90 33.89 9.24
C GLU A 122 -30.64 32.56 9.08
N VAL A 123 -30.87 31.86 10.20
CA VAL A 123 -31.35 30.47 10.23
C VAL A 123 -32.87 30.39 9.96
N SER A 124 -33.60 31.44 10.32
CA SER A 124 -35.04 31.60 10.08
C SER A 124 -35.39 32.18 8.71
N ASP A 125 -34.44 32.85 8.04
CA ASP A 125 -34.61 33.39 6.68
C ASP A 125 -33.28 33.31 5.93
N SER A 126 -33.11 32.26 5.12
CA SER A 126 -31.91 32.04 4.33
C SER A 126 -31.69 33.07 3.22
N SER A 127 -32.63 34.00 2.98
CA SER A 127 -32.38 35.16 2.11
C SER A 127 -31.52 36.24 2.77
N GLN A 128 -31.48 36.32 4.11
CA GLN A 128 -30.64 37.27 4.84
C GLN A 128 -29.18 36.79 4.91
N GLN A 129 -28.45 36.99 3.81
CA GLN A 129 -27.02 36.62 3.70
C GLN A 129 -26.13 37.86 3.63
N LYS A 130 -25.14 37.94 4.53
CA LYS A 130 -24.01 38.86 4.44
C LYS A 130 -22.79 38.13 3.92
N THR A 131 -22.05 38.71 2.97
CA THR A 131 -20.81 38.13 2.44
C THR A 131 -19.64 39.05 2.76
N LEU A 132 -18.74 38.58 3.63
CA LEU A 132 -17.51 39.26 4.01
C LEU A 132 -16.42 38.92 2.98
N ARG A 133 -15.67 39.94 2.54
CA ARG A 133 -14.65 39.82 1.48
C ARG A 133 -13.36 40.51 1.89
N GLY A 134 -12.22 39.85 1.67
CA GLY A 134 -10.89 40.44 1.92
C GLY A 134 -9.77 39.44 2.19
N HIS A 135 -10.08 38.17 2.46
CA HIS A 135 -9.06 37.11 2.44
C HIS A 135 -8.53 36.88 1.02
N GLU A 136 -7.23 36.56 0.92
CA GLU A 136 -6.53 36.34 -0.36
C GLU A 136 -6.40 34.84 -0.73
N ALA A 137 -6.81 33.93 0.17
CA ALA A 137 -6.69 32.48 0.02
C ALA A 137 -7.76 31.73 0.86
N PRO A 138 -7.87 30.39 0.77
CA PRO A 138 -8.91 29.61 1.44
C PRO A 138 -9.06 29.88 2.94
N VAL A 139 -10.31 29.97 3.41
CA VAL A 139 -10.62 30.14 4.84
C VAL A 139 -10.48 28.79 5.55
N LEU A 140 -9.79 28.77 6.68
CA LEU A 140 -9.52 27.59 7.51
C LEU A 140 -10.51 27.43 8.67
N SER A 141 -10.89 28.55 9.30
CA SER A 141 -11.80 28.57 10.45
C SER A 141 -12.58 29.89 10.52
N VAL A 142 -13.76 29.83 11.14
CA VAL A 142 -14.65 30.97 11.43
C VAL A 142 -15.26 30.80 12.83
N THR A 143 -15.36 31.87 13.61
CA THR A 143 -15.89 31.84 14.99
C THR A 143 -16.60 33.16 15.37
N PHE A 144 -17.78 33.07 16.01
CA PHE A 144 -18.57 34.24 16.42
C PHE A 144 -18.16 34.80 17.78
N ASP A 145 -18.10 36.13 17.87
CA ASP A 145 -18.17 36.85 19.13
C ASP A 145 -19.50 36.53 19.84
N PRO A 146 -19.51 36.13 21.13
CA PRO A 146 -20.74 35.83 21.87
C PRO A 146 -21.74 36.99 22.02
N LYS A 147 -21.36 38.21 21.63
CA LYS A 147 -22.24 39.39 21.57
C LYS A 147 -22.74 39.71 20.15
N ASP A 148 -22.43 38.85 19.17
CA ASP A 148 -22.87 38.93 17.76
C ASP A 148 -22.50 40.25 17.02
N ASP A 149 -21.56 41.05 17.54
CA ASP A 149 -21.02 42.23 16.84
C ASP A 149 -19.94 41.85 15.81
N PHE A 150 -19.07 40.91 16.19
CA PHE A 150 -17.85 40.57 15.44
C PHE A 150 -17.79 39.09 15.02
N LEU A 151 -17.04 38.82 13.95
CA LEU A 151 -16.68 37.47 13.51
C LEU A 151 -15.16 37.41 13.37
N ALA A 152 -14.51 36.35 13.84
CA ALA A 152 -13.08 36.11 13.58
C ALA A 152 -12.91 34.95 12.60
N SER A 153 -11.92 35.05 11.70
CA SER A 153 -11.59 33.99 10.74
C SER A 153 -10.09 33.85 10.53
N ALA A 154 -9.65 32.63 10.24
CA ALA A 154 -8.28 32.29 9.87
C ALA A 154 -8.23 31.84 8.41
N SER A 155 -7.17 32.16 7.67
CA SER A 155 -7.00 31.76 6.26
C SER A 155 -5.59 31.26 5.96
N CYS A 156 -5.48 30.46 4.90
CA CYS A 156 -4.24 30.08 4.24
C CYS A 156 -3.41 31.30 3.77
N ASP A 157 -4.01 32.50 3.68
CA ASP A 157 -3.30 33.74 3.35
C ASP A 157 -2.31 34.20 4.43
N GLY A 158 -2.22 33.47 5.55
CA GLY A 158 -1.33 33.74 6.68
C GLY A 158 -1.94 34.65 7.75
N ASN A 159 -3.15 35.17 7.52
CA ASN A 159 -3.78 36.14 8.40
C ASN A 159 -4.91 35.53 9.24
N VAL A 160 -5.05 36.08 10.44
CA VAL A 160 -6.29 36.01 11.24
C VAL A 160 -6.94 37.39 11.17
N VAL A 161 -8.20 37.45 10.73
CA VAL A 161 -8.94 38.68 10.48
C VAL A 161 -10.17 38.75 11.39
N VAL A 162 -10.46 39.93 11.92
CA VAL A 162 -11.72 40.22 12.62
C VAL A 162 -12.58 41.14 11.77
N TRP A 163 -13.86 40.79 11.66
CA TRP A 163 -14.86 41.45 10.83
C TRP A 163 -15.95 42.11 11.67
N ASN A 164 -16.44 43.25 11.21
CA ASN A 164 -17.66 43.86 11.73
C ASN A 164 -18.88 43.28 11.00
N ILE A 165 -19.74 42.53 11.72
CA ILE A 165 -20.90 41.86 11.11
C ILE A 165 -21.94 42.89 10.62
N LYS A 166 -21.98 44.10 11.20
CA LYS A 166 -22.91 45.16 10.81
C LYS A 166 -22.46 45.83 9.52
N GLU A 167 -21.19 46.27 9.46
CA GLU A 167 -20.59 47.04 8.35
C GLU A 167 -20.05 46.18 7.19
N GLN A 168 -19.85 44.87 7.38
CA GLN A 168 -19.19 43.96 6.42
C GLN A 168 -17.71 44.30 6.14
N SER A 169 -17.08 45.08 7.00
CA SER A 169 -15.69 45.54 6.94
C SER A 169 -14.73 44.62 7.71
N GLN A 170 -13.48 44.54 7.27
CA GLN A 170 -12.37 44.06 8.11
C GLN A 170 -11.97 45.18 9.10
N LEU A 171 -11.84 44.83 10.38
CA LEU A 171 -11.41 45.75 11.45
C LEU A 171 -9.91 45.70 11.68
N ILE A 172 -9.37 44.49 11.80
CA ILE A 172 -7.95 44.21 12.01
C ILE A 172 -7.57 42.89 11.37
N SER A 173 -6.31 42.78 10.93
CA SER A 173 -5.72 41.59 10.31
C SER A 173 -4.33 41.39 10.91
N TRP A 174 -4.07 40.20 11.45
CA TRP A 174 -2.78 39.84 12.07
C TRP A 174 -2.11 38.71 11.25
N PRO A 175 -0.88 38.92 10.72
CA PRO A 175 -0.15 37.90 9.96
C PRO A 175 0.54 36.90 10.91
N LEU A 176 -0.25 35.95 11.44
CA LEU A 176 0.17 35.01 12.50
C LEU A 176 0.45 33.59 11.99
N LEU A 177 0.06 33.25 10.76
CA LEU A 177 0.09 31.88 10.23
C LEU A 177 1.05 31.76 9.04
N GLN A 178 1.60 30.56 8.84
CA GLN A 178 2.41 30.28 7.65
C GLN A 178 1.50 30.28 6.41
N LYS A 179 1.80 31.15 5.43
CA LYS A 179 1.07 31.21 4.16
C LYS A 179 1.11 29.86 3.41
N THR A 180 -0.04 29.41 2.93
CA THR A 180 -0.21 28.22 2.07
C THR A 180 -1.18 28.53 0.93
N ASN A 181 -1.20 27.69 -0.11
CA ASN A 181 -2.06 27.92 -1.29
C ASN A 181 -3.41 27.22 -1.20
N ASP A 182 -3.57 26.25 -0.29
CA ASP A 182 -4.78 25.43 -0.13
C ASP A 182 -4.88 24.84 1.28
N VAL A 183 -6.10 24.54 1.70
CA VAL A 183 -6.45 23.93 3.00
C VAL A 183 -5.74 22.58 3.17
N SER A 184 -5.68 21.75 2.12
CA SER A 184 -5.02 20.43 2.18
C SER A 184 -3.50 20.50 2.45
N ASN A 185 -2.89 21.67 2.31
CA ASN A 185 -1.48 21.92 2.57
C ASN A 185 -1.24 22.71 3.86
N ALA A 186 -2.29 23.10 4.59
CA ALA A 186 -2.17 23.79 5.87
C ALA A 186 -1.70 22.83 6.96
N LYS A 187 -0.60 23.16 7.64
CA LYS A 187 -0.06 22.35 8.76
C LYS A 187 -0.93 22.36 10.02
N SER A 188 -1.89 23.29 10.09
CA SER A 188 -2.84 23.46 11.17
C SER A 188 -4.10 24.10 10.58
N LEU A 189 -5.27 23.64 11.01
CA LEU A 189 -6.58 24.20 10.67
C LEU A 189 -6.88 25.50 11.42
N CYS A 190 -6.02 25.89 12.38
CA CYS A 190 -6.13 27.11 13.18
C CYS A 190 -7.57 27.39 13.67
N ARG A 191 -8.18 26.39 14.33
CA ARG A 191 -9.58 26.50 14.74
C ARG A 191 -9.70 27.46 15.92
N LEU A 192 -10.28 28.64 15.66
CA LEU A 192 -10.37 29.79 16.56
C LEU A 192 -11.53 29.66 17.55
N ALA A 193 -11.39 30.17 18.77
CA ALA A 193 -12.48 30.18 19.74
C ALA A 193 -12.56 31.46 20.60
N TRP A 194 -13.78 32.00 20.72
CA TRP A 194 -14.10 33.11 21.63
C TRP A 194 -14.47 32.62 23.03
N GLN A 195 -14.10 33.41 24.04
CA GLN A 195 -14.48 33.14 25.43
C GLN A 195 -15.99 33.31 25.65
N PRO A 196 -16.73 32.26 26.05
CA PRO A 196 -18.19 32.31 26.17
C PRO A 196 -18.68 33.29 27.25
N GLY A 197 -19.90 33.80 27.05
CA GLY A 197 -20.61 34.69 27.97
C GLY A 197 -20.03 36.10 28.09
N THR A 198 -18.82 36.21 28.64
CA THR A 198 -18.16 37.52 28.86
C THR A 198 -17.66 38.16 27.56
N ALA A 199 -17.29 37.34 26.57
CA ALA A 199 -16.65 37.74 25.32
C ALA A 199 -15.45 38.68 25.54
N LYS A 200 -14.62 38.44 26.57
CA LYS A 200 -13.46 39.30 26.83
C LYS A 200 -12.30 38.96 25.88
N PHE A 201 -12.03 37.68 25.66
CA PHE A 201 -10.88 37.22 24.88
C PHE A 201 -11.25 36.39 23.63
N LEU A 202 -10.50 36.60 22.55
CA LEU A 202 -10.38 35.71 21.40
C LEU A 202 -9.11 34.86 21.58
N ALA A 203 -9.22 33.54 21.49
CA ALA A 203 -8.09 32.61 21.50
C ALA A 203 -7.69 32.22 20.08
N VAL A 204 -6.42 32.45 19.75
CA VAL A 204 -5.80 32.16 18.45
C VAL A 204 -4.63 31.19 18.66
N PRO A 205 -4.66 29.97 18.10
CA PRO A 205 -3.50 29.08 18.10
C PRO A 205 -2.45 29.60 17.11
N VAL A 206 -1.23 29.81 17.60
CA VAL A 206 -0.09 30.35 16.84
C VAL A 206 1.13 29.49 17.14
N GLU A 207 1.57 28.74 16.12
CA GLU A 207 2.62 27.73 16.25
C GLU A 207 2.35 26.75 17.41
N SER A 208 3.27 26.60 18.37
CA SER A 208 3.13 25.76 19.57
C SER A 208 2.50 26.48 20.77
N LYS A 209 1.78 27.59 20.54
CA LYS A 209 1.28 28.49 21.59
C LYS A 209 -0.15 28.91 21.30
N VAL A 210 -0.84 29.44 22.31
CA VAL A 210 -2.15 30.07 22.12
C VAL A 210 -2.09 31.53 22.57
N GLN A 211 -2.39 32.44 21.67
CA GLN A 211 -2.38 33.89 21.90
C GLN A 211 -3.81 34.36 22.22
N LEU A 212 -3.94 35.21 23.24
CA LEU A 212 -5.20 35.81 23.65
C LEU A 212 -5.23 37.31 23.32
N TYR A 213 -6.22 37.69 22.53
CA TYR A 213 -6.50 39.07 22.11
C TYR A 213 -7.75 39.59 22.83
N GLU A 214 -7.73 40.85 23.28
CA GLU A 214 -8.85 41.44 24.02
C GLU A 214 -9.86 42.15 23.09
N ARG A 215 -11.16 41.94 23.34
CA ARG A 215 -12.25 42.44 22.51
C ARG A 215 -12.36 43.97 22.57
N GLY A 216 -12.02 44.64 21.48
CA GLY A 216 -12.23 46.08 21.27
C GLY A 216 -10.94 46.91 21.34
N SER A 217 -10.00 46.54 22.20
CA SER A 217 -8.60 47.01 22.12
C SER A 217 -7.85 46.33 20.98
N TRP A 218 -8.12 45.04 20.75
CA TRP A 218 -7.46 44.18 19.76
C TRP A 218 -5.95 43.98 19.99
N ASP A 219 -5.47 44.39 21.17
CA ASP A 219 -4.12 44.15 21.63
C ASP A 219 -3.91 42.70 22.08
N HIS A 220 -2.68 42.21 21.92
CA HIS A 220 -2.24 40.93 22.46
C HIS A 220 -1.99 41.05 23.97
N VAL A 221 -2.86 40.42 24.77
CA VAL A 221 -2.81 40.51 26.25
C VAL A 221 -1.98 39.40 26.88
N SER A 222 -2.00 38.20 26.31
CA SER A 222 -1.18 37.09 26.84
C SER A 222 -1.02 35.93 25.88
N THR A 223 0.17 35.33 25.91
CA THR A 223 0.41 34.00 25.33
C THR A 223 0.32 32.93 26.42
N LEU A 224 -0.36 31.83 26.11
CA LEU A 224 -0.32 30.56 26.83
C LEU A 224 0.66 29.64 26.10
N SER A 225 1.60 29.05 26.83
CA SER A 225 2.59 28.11 26.30
C SER A 225 2.99 27.12 27.40
N ASP A 226 3.51 25.97 27.00
CA ASP A 226 3.93 24.90 27.89
C ASP A 226 5.16 24.23 27.29
N ASP A 227 6.24 24.07 28.04
CA ASP A 227 7.56 23.67 27.51
C ASP A 227 7.57 22.24 26.92
N LEU A 228 6.58 21.43 27.30
CA LEU A 228 6.36 20.08 26.77
C LEU A 228 5.61 20.08 25.41
N LEU A 229 4.93 21.17 25.04
CA LEU A 229 4.16 21.25 23.80
C LEU A 229 5.07 21.68 22.64
N THR A 230 5.76 20.69 22.07
CA THR A 230 6.74 20.88 20.97
C THR A 230 6.13 20.93 19.57
N GLN A 231 4.82 20.70 19.44
CA GLN A 231 4.11 20.57 18.16
C GLN A 231 3.09 21.69 17.95
N LEU A 232 2.70 21.92 16.70
CA LEU A 232 1.74 22.96 16.32
C LEU A 232 0.37 22.71 16.98
N VAL A 233 -0.26 23.77 17.50
CA VAL A 233 -1.65 23.73 17.96
C VAL A 233 -2.58 23.75 16.73
N ASN A 234 -3.56 22.85 16.72
CA ASN A 234 -4.51 22.68 15.61
C ASN A 234 -5.88 23.31 15.91
N VAL A 235 -6.37 23.09 17.13
CA VAL A 235 -7.70 23.50 17.59
C VAL A 235 -7.66 24.00 19.02
N VAL A 236 -8.41 25.08 19.31
CA VAL A 236 -8.69 25.55 20.68
C VAL A 236 -10.19 25.54 20.96
N ALA A 237 -10.58 25.25 22.20
CA ALA A 237 -11.97 25.26 22.64
C ALA A 237 -12.08 25.77 24.08
N TRP A 238 -12.98 26.71 24.35
CA TRP A 238 -13.21 27.25 25.69
C TRP A 238 -14.20 26.41 26.49
N SER A 239 -13.94 26.26 27.79
CA SER A 239 -14.92 25.71 28.73
C SER A 239 -16.16 26.62 28.84
N PRO A 240 -17.36 26.08 29.12
CA PRO A 240 -18.60 26.87 29.25
C PRO A 240 -18.53 27.97 30.32
N CYS A 241 -17.73 27.76 31.38
CA CYS A 241 -17.49 28.77 32.42
C CYS A 241 -16.53 29.91 32.01
N GLY A 242 -15.86 29.79 30.86
CA GLY A 242 -14.92 30.79 30.34
C GLY A 242 -13.61 30.94 31.12
N GLN A 243 -13.32 30.08 32.11
CA GLN A 243 -12.09 30.13 32.92
C GLN A 243 -10.98 29.23 32.36
N PHE A 244 -11.34 28.04 31.86
CA PHE A 244 -10.43 27.09 31.25
C PHE A 244 -10.49 27.13 29.72
N LEU A 245 -9.33 26.92 29.09
CA LEU A 245 -9.16 26.78 27.65
C LEU A 245 -8.45 25.45 27.38
N ALA A 246 -9.02 24.62 26.51
CA ALA A 246 -8.38 23.42 26.00
C ALA A 246 -7.79 23.67 24.61
N ALA A 247 -6.71 22.97 24.28
CA ALA A 247 -6.21 22.91 22.91
C ALA A 247 -5.69 21.51 22.54
N GLY A 248 -5.95 21.12 21.29
CA GLY A 248 -5.42 19.93 20.64
C GLY A 248 -4.31 20.30 19.66
N SER A 249 -3.19 19.57 19.71
CA SER A 249 -2.06 19.75 18.81
C SER A 249 -1.98 18.69 17.70
N VAL A 250 -1.17 18.99 16.69
CA VAL A 250 -0.90 18.10 15.55
C VAL A 250 -0.17 16.82 15.97
N GLY A 251 0.54 16.85 17.12
CA GLY A 251 1.20 15.68 17.71
C GLY A 251 0.41 15.02 18.85
N GLY A 252 -0.93 15.11 18.81
CA GLY A 252 -1.81 14.43 19.77
C GLY A 252 -1.70 14.89 21.23
N SER A 253 -1.10 16.05 21.49
CA SER A 253 -1.09 16.64 22.85
C SER A 253 -2.37 17.44 23.07
N LEU A 254 -3.08 17.13 24.17
CA LEU A 254 -4.29 17.77 24.66
C LEU A 254 -3.94 18.48 25.98
N ASN A 255 -3.86 19.80 25.94
CA ASN A 255 -3.53 20.61 27.11
C ASN A 255 -4.74 21.46 27.53
N VAL A 256 -4.94 21.62 28.83
CA VAL A 256 -5.97 22.50 29.41
C VAL A 256 -5.30 23.53 30.32
N TRP A 257 -5.44 24.80 29.98
CA TRP A 257 -4.93 25.92 30.78
C TRP A 257 -6.05 26.62 31.55
N GLU A 258 -5.75 27.06 32.77
CA GLU A 258 -6.54 28.08 33.46
C GLU A 258 -6.05 29.46 33.01
N VAL A 259 -6.93 30.29 32.45
CA VAL A 259 -6.52 31.55 31.79
C VAL A 259 -6.14 32.65 32.78
N SER A 260 -6.71 32.64 34.00
CA SER A 260 -6.37 33.55 35.10
C SER A 260 -4.94 33.38 35.60
N SER A 261 -4.52 32.14 35.85
CA SER A 261 -3.18 31.81 36.37
C SER A 261 -2.14 31.57 35.28
N LYS A 262 -2.59 31.31 34.04
CA LYS A 262 -1.79 30.84 32.88
C LYS A 262 -1.15 29.46 33.09
N LEU A 263 -1.54 28.73 34.13
CA LEU A 263 -1.02 27.40 34.42
C LEU A 263 -1.70 26.34 33.53
N CYS A 264 -0.91 25.40 33.02
CA CYS A 264 -1.41 24.19 32.39
C CYS A 264 -1.88 23.23 33.51
N VAL A 265 -3.20 23.11 33.66
CA VAL A 265 -3.88 22.37 34.74
C VAL A 265 -3.87 20.87 34.47
N GLU A 266 -4.15 20.48 33.24
CA GLU A 266 -4.14 19.09 32.79
C GLU A 266 -3.37 18.94 31.48
N ARG A 267 -2.62 17.84 31.37
CA ARG A 267 -1.82 17.47 30.20
C ARG A 267 -2.11 16.02 29.86
N GLN A 268 -2.72 15.80 28.70
CA GLN A 268 -2.99 14.48 28.16
C GLN A 268 -2.30 14.31 26.82
N LYS A 269 -1.85 13.08 26.53
CA LYS A 269 -1.25 12.73 25.24
C LYS A 269 -1.94 11.53 24.63
N HIS A 270 -2.40 11.70 23.40
CA HIS A 270 -2.95 10.69 22.52
C HIS A 270 -2.00 9.49 22.43
N GLU A 271 -2.51 8.28 22.57
CA GLU A 271 -1.73 7.04 22.67
C GLU A 271 -0.77 6.87 21.48
N LYS A 272 -1.29 7.17 20.28
CA LYS A 272 -0.57 7.10 19.00
C LYS A 272 -0.06 8.46 18.49
N GLY A 273 -0.26 9.54 19.24
CA GLY A 273 0.20 10.88 18.86
C GLY A 273 -0.46 11.52 17.62
N PHE A 274 -1.61 11.00 17.15
CA PHE A 274 -2.30 11.51 15.96
C PHE A 274 -2.84 12.94 16.12
N THR A 275 -3.10 13.61 15.00
CA THR A 275 -3.46 15.03 14.98
C THR A 275 -4.89 15.21 15.45
N VAL A 276 -5.11 16.00 16.51
CA VAL A 276 -6.46 16.31 17.02
C VAL A 276 -7.14 17.27 16.06
N CYS A 277 -8.23 16.84 15.41
CA CYS A 277 -8.98 17.65 14.44
C CYS A 277 -10.12 18.42 15.09
N GLY A 278 -11.04 17.72 15.77
CA GLY A 278 -12.15 18.30 16.51
C GLY A 278 -11.90 18.33 18.02
N LEU A 279 -12.47 19.33 18.70
CA LEU A 279 -12.39 19.50 20.15
C LEU A 279 -13.61 20.26 20.65
N ALA A 280 -14.40 19.67 21.54
CA ALA A 280 -15.60 20.26 22.12
C ALA A 280 -15.66 20.02 23.63
N TRP A 281 -16.11 21.02 24.40
CA TRP A 281 -16.44 20.84 25.81
C TRP A 281 -17.91 20.43 25.96
N HIS A 282 -18.17 19.49 26.88
CA HIS A 282 -19.53 19.18 27.30
C HIS A 282 -20.16 20.40 28.01
N PRO A 283 -21.47 20.69 27.88
CA PRO A 283 -22.10 21.88 28.46
C PRO A 283 -21.96 22.05 30.00
N SER A 284 -21.77 20.98 30.76
CA SER A 284 -21.43 21.07 32.21
C SER A 284 -19.99 21.52 32.50
N GLY A 285 -19.11 21.46 31.49
CA GLY A 285 -17.68 21.70 31.59
C GLY A 285 -16.85 20.58 32.25
N SER A 286 -17.45 19.46 32.69
CA SER A 286 -16.72 18.36 33.34
C SER A 286 -16.00 17.40 32.39
N GLN A 287 -16.35 17.44 31.09
CA GLN A 287 -15.87 16.54 30.05
C GLN A 287 -15.46 17.30 28.78
N ILE A 288 -14.55 16.72 28.02
CA ILE A 288 -14.14 17.15 26.67
C ILE A 288 -14.24 15.97 25.71
N ALA A 289 -14.95 16.14 24.59
CA ALA A 289 -14.87 15.25 23.44
C ALA A 289 -13.83 15.78 22.44
N TYR A 290 -13.09 14.87 21.80
CA TYR A 290 -12.10 15.22 20.77
C TYR A 290 -12.05 14.15 19.69
N THR A 291 -11.59 14.49 18.50
CA THR A 291 -11.43 13.54 17.39
C THR A 291 -10.05 13.61 16.75
N ASP A 292 -9.58 12.51 16.16
CA ASP A 292 -8.29 12.41 15.47
C ASP A 292 -8.41 12.29 13.94
N THR A 293 -7.27 12.21 13.25
CA THR A 293 -7.16 12.00 11.80
C THR A 293 -7.48 10.59 11.32
N GLU A 294 -7.50 9.58 12.20
CA GLU A 294 -7.94 8.22 11.87
C GLU A 294 -9.45 8.05 12.11
N GLY A 295 -10.16 9.16 12.33
CA GLY A 295 -11.59 9.24 12.54
C GLY A 295 -12.08 8.68 13.89
N CYS A 296 -11.20 8.54 14.87
CA CYS A 296 -11.56 8.07 16.20
C CYS A 296 -12.04 9.20 17.11
N LEU A 297 -13.12 8.96 17.84
CA LEU A 297 -13.68 9.80 18.90
C LEU A 297 -13.07 9.39 20.26
N GLY A 298 -12.68 10.37 21.06
CA GLY A 298 -12.24 10.20 22.44
C GLY A 298 -12.98 11.12 23.40
N LEU A 299 -13.12 10.68 24.65
CA LEU A 299 -13.69 11.45 25.75
C LEU A 299 -12.68 11.56 26.89
N LEU A 300 -12.47 12.77 27.39
CA LEU A 300 -11.70 13.07 28.59
C LEU A 300 -12.67 13.52 29.70
N ASP A 301 -12.63 12.83 30.83
CA ASP A 301 -13.53 13.04 31.98
C ASP A 301 -12.75 13.44 33.25
N GLY A 302 -13.46 13.86 34.29
CA GLY A 302 -12.90 14.23 35.59
C GLY A 302 -12.32 15.65 35.66
N LEU A 303 -12.57 16.51 34.66
CA LEU A 303 -12.13 17.90 34.67
C LEU A 303 -12.88 18.68 35.77
N ARG A 304 -12.15 19.16 36.78
CA ARG A 304 -12.70 19.78 37.99
C ARG A 304 -13.15 21.23 37.76
N THR A 305 -14.30 21.43 37.13
CA THR A 305 -15.04 22.70 37.12
C THR A 305 -15.60 23.02 38.52
N SER A 306 -14.78 23.69 39.33
CA SER A 306 -15.06 23.99 40.74
C SER A 306 -16.08 25.14 40.94
N THR A 307 -17.34 24.90 40.55
CA THR A 307 -18.46 25.84 40.77
C THR A 307 -19.72 25.14 41.29
N SER A 308 -19.69 24.72 42.56
CA SER A 308 -20.90 24.37 43.32
C SER A 308 -20.81 24.86 44.78
N ASN A 309 -21.33 26.06 45.03
CA ASN A 309 -21.57 26.53 46.39
C ASN A 309 -22.73 25.73 47.01
N SER A 310 -22.40 24.76 47.86
CA SER A 310 -23.32 24.25 48.89
C SER A 310 -22.82 24.71 50.25
N THR A 311 -23.74 25.06 51.16
CA THR A 311 -23.42 25.71 52.43
C THR A 311 -23.78 24.83 53.63
N ASN A 312 -22.97 24.93 54.69
CA ASN A 312 -23.14 24.33 56.03
C ASN A 312 -22.96 22.80 56.10
N THR A 313 -22.44 22.16 57.17
CA THR A 313 -21.57 22.52 58.33
C THR A 313 -21.21 21.19 59.03
N ALA A 314 -20.09 20.95 59.72
CA ALA A 314 -18.78 21.61 59.87
C ALA A 314 -17.83 20.57 60.55
N SER A 315 -16.50 20.71 60.59
CA SER A 315 -15.76 21.59 61.53
C SER A 315 -14.29 21.14 61.62
N LYS A 316 -13.41 21.98 62.23
CA LYS A 316 -11.98 21.75 62.57
C LYS A 316 -11.05 21.60 61.34
N GLN A 317 -10.29 22.63 60.96
CA GLN A 317 -8.96 23.01 61.50
C GLN A 317 -7.93 21.86 61.36
N ALA A 318 -6.98 21.92 60.43
CA ALA A 318 -5.74 22.74 60.38
C ALA A 318 -4.51 21.81 60.63
N THR A 319 -3.29 22.04 60.15
CA THR A 319 -2.59 23.29 59.78
C THR A 319 -1.78 23.19 58.47
N VAL A 320 -1.37 24.35 57.93
CA VAL A 320 -0.48 24.50 56.76
C VAL A 320 0.94 24.89 57.19
N THR A 321 1.98 24.33 56.54
CA THR A 321 3.30 24.99 56.44
C THR A 321 3.94 24.78 55.07
N LYS A 322 4.64 25.81 54.59
CA LYS A 322 5.14 25.97 53.21
C LYS A 322 6.49 25.27 52.99
N PRO A 323 6.85 24.91 51.75
CA PRO A 323 8.24 24.85 51.31
C PRO A 323 8.76 26.26 50.97
N ALA A 324 10.04 26.55 51.22
CA ALA A 324 10.71 27.74 50.71
C ALA A 324 12.23 27.54 50.59
N LYS A 325 12.70 27.48 49.34
CA LYS A 325 13.98 28.03 48.85
C LYS A 325 15.32 27.76 49.59
N ASP A 326 16.14 26.96 48.87
CA ASP A 326 17.34 27.45 48.14
C ASP A 326 18.70 27.48 48.88
N TYR A 327 19.77 27.29 48.10
CA TYR A 327 21.21 27.28 48.44
C TYR A 327 21.75 26.19 49.39
N ASP A 328 23.06 25.91 49.47
CA ASP A 328 24.18 25.81 48.50
C ASP A 328 25.44 25.38 49.28
N ALA A 329 26.35 24.62 48.65
CA ALA A 329 27.70 24.25 49.12
C ALA A 329 27.87 23.46 50.46
N LEU A 330 29.13 23.05 50.68
CA LEU A 330 29.71 22.23 51.78
C LEU A 330 29.44 20.71 51.63
N PHE A 331 30.42 19.84 51.30
CA PHE A 331 31.80 19.68 51.80
C PHE A 331 31.87 19.48 53.32
N ASP A 332 31.82 18.23 53.78
CA ASP A 332 32.98 17.37 54.12
C ASP A 332 32.36 15.97 54.42
N ASP A 333 32.74 14.88 53.77
CA ASP A 333 34.03 14.14 53.75
C ASP A 333 34.32 13.36 55.05
N ASP A 334 34.55 12.05 54.83
CA ASP A 334 35.34 11.07 55.57
C ASP A 334 34.97 10.55 56.99
N ASP A 335 35.23 9.24 57.13
CA ASP A 335 35.81 8.51 58.27
C ASP A 335 35.07 8.39 59.62
N ASP A 336 35.05 7.22 60.28
CA ASP A 336 35.43 5.84 59.87
C ASP A 336 34.77 4.84 60.87
N ASP A 337 35.16 3.58 60.77
CA ASP A 337 35.38 2.64 61.87
C ASP A 337 34.18 1.86 62.48
N ARG A 338 34.16 0.56 62.11
CA ARG A 338 34.11 -0.61 63.04
C ARG A 338 32.74 -0.94 63.71
N VAL A 339 32.41 -2.19 64.07
CA VAL A 339 33.07 -3.48 63.76
C VAL A 339 32.06 -4.64 63.70
N MET A 340 32.33 -5.53 62.75
CA MET A 340 32.16 -6.99 62.73
C MET A 340 31.78 -7.75 64.03
N ASP A 341 30.80 -8.67 63.89
CA ASP A 341 30.92 -10.12 64.21
C ASP A 341 30.42 -10.70 65.57
N GLU A 342 30.23 -12.03 65.55
CA GLU A 342 29.81 -13.05 66.56
C GLU A 342 29.75 -12.65 68.06
N GLY A 343 28.83 -13.16 68.89
CA GLY A 343 28.02 -14.39 68.83
C GLY A 343 28.06 -15.11 70.20
N GLN A 344 27.10 -16.02 70.51
CA GLN A 344 26.99 -16.78 71.79
C GLN A 344 26.60 -15.91 73.03
N SER A 345 25.91 -16.39 74.09
CA SER A 345 25.05 -17.58 74.29
C SER A 345 24.18 -17.40 75.57
N ASP A 346 23.33 -18.41 75.86
CA ASP A 346 22.89 -18.81 77.22
C ASP A 346 21.78 -18.06 78.02
N THR A 347 20.62 -18.71 78.04
CA THR A 347 19.81 -19.10 79.23
C THR A 347 18.72 -18.19 79.85
N ASN A 348 17.75 -18.92 80.44
CA ASN A 348 16.84 -18.58 81.55
C ASN A 348 15.59 -17.72 81.29
N SER A 349 14.45 -18.37 81.49
CA SER A 349 13.14 -17.77 81.78
C SER A 349 12.54 -18.40 83.06
N PRO A 350 11.72 -17.67 83.84
CA PRO A 350 10.80 -18.25 84.83
C PRO A 350 9.33 -18.00 84.40
N VAL A 351 8.54 -19.01 84.04
CA VAL A 351 7.88 -20.01 84.91
C VAL A 351 6.79 -19.43 85.82
N LYS A 352 5.51 -19.73 85.49
CA LYS A 352 4.57 -20.39 86.42
C LYS A 352 3.36 -21.05 85.71
N LYS A 353 3.10 -22.30 86.10
CA LYS A 353 1.93 -23.17 85.80
C LYS A 353 0.90 -23.05 86.97
N PRO A 354 -0.32 -23.67 87.00
CA PRO A 354 -0.55 -25.10 86.67
C PRO A 354 -1.97 -25.60 86.23
N ILE A 355 -2.03 -26.89 85.80
CA ILE A 355 -3.17 -27.87 85.89
C ILE A 355 -4.46 -27.59 85.06
N THR A 356 -5.13 -28.52 84.35
CA THR A 356 -4.90 -29.92 83.83
C THR A 356 -4.77 -29.87 82.28
N GLY A 357 -4.41 -30.88 81.47
CA GLY A 357 -4.61 -32.35 81.51
C GLY A 357 -5.89 -32.73 80.73
N ASP A 358 -5.93 -33.67 79.78
CA ASP A 358 -4.97 -34.74 79.42
C ASP A 358 -4.98 -35.06 77.88
N ASP A 359 -3.82 -35.55 77.37
CA ASP A 359 -3.50 -36.59 76.35
C ASP A 359 -4.25 -36.70 74.97
N ASP A 360 -3.75 -37.34 73.89
CA ASP A 360 -2.46 -37.56 73.15
C ASP A 360 -2.68 -38.82 72.22
N ASP A 361 -1.90 -39.28 71.22
CA ASP A 361 -0.63 -38.87 70.56
C ASP A 361 -0.86 -37.79 69.43
N ASP A 362 -0.50 -37.80 68.14
CA ASP A 362 0.09 -38.68 67.07
C ASP A 362 0.45 -37.74 65.86
N ASP A 363 1.44 -37.79 64.96
CA ASP A 363 2.65 -38.61 64.63
C ASP A 363 3.80 -37.66 64.09
N ASP A 364 4.41 -37.83 62.90
CA ASP A 364 5.70 -37.21 62.50
C ASP A 364 5.85 -36.70 61.01
N PHE A 365 6.84 -35.81 60.82
CA PHE A 365 7.76 -35.63 59.66
C PHE A 365 7.37 -35.11 58.22
N LEU A 366 7.85 -33.90 57.92
CA LEU A 366 8.60 -33.42 56.71
C LEU A 366 8.04 -33.46 55.25
N MET A 367 8.14 -32.27 54.61
CA MET A 367 8.23 -31.99 53.15
C MET A 367 9.41 -32.73 52.47
N PRO A 368 9.50 -32.90 51.11
CA PRO A 368 8.99 -31.97 50.08
C PRO A 368 8.55 -32.53 48.68
N ALA A 369 8.20 -31.59 47.79
CA ALA A 369 8.51 -31.54 46.34
C ALA A 369 7.70 -32.35 45.28
N THR A 370 7.25 -31.60 44.26
CA THR A 370 6.88 -32.01 42.88
C THR A 370 5.69 -32.97 42.65
N GLY A 371 4.82 -32.69 41.66
CA GLY A 371 3.82 -33.68 41.23
C GLY A 371 2.67 -33.16 40.35
N ARG A 372 2.85 -33.22 39.03
CA ARG A 372 1.90 -32.86 37.96
C ARG A 372 0.44 -33.38 38.09
N VAL A 373 -0.51 -32.53 37.69
CA VAL A 373 -1.63 -32.79 36.74
C VAL A 373 -2.56 -34.01 36.95
N ARG A 374 -3.84 -33.71 37.23
CA ARG A 374 -5.07 -34.22 36.53
C ARG A 374 -6.25 -33.35 37.00
N SER A 375 -7.14 -32.81 36.18
CA SER A 375 -7.87 -33.26 34.98
C SER A 375 -9.19 -34.00 35.27
N ARG A 376 -10.28 -33.23 35.09
CA ARG A 376 -11.69 -33.55 34.78
C ARG A 376 -12.24 -32.22 34.23
N ALA A 377 -12.75 -32.04 33.01
CA ALA A 377 -13.22 -32.95 31.96
C ALA A 377 -14.47 -33.77 32.33
N ILE A 378 -15.35 -33.97 31.33
CA ILE A 378 -16.75 -34.48 31.35
C ILE A 378 -17.79 -33.39 31.61
N LEU A 379 -18.79 -33.17 30.74
CA LEU A 379 -18.97 -33.60 29.34
C LEU A 379 -19.90 -32.62 28.58
N ASP A 380 -19.75 -32.67 27.27
CA ASP A 380 -20.50 -32.09 26.14
C ASP A 380 -22.05 -32.21 26.24
N ASP A 381 -22.76 -31.33 25.51
CA ASP A 381 -23.49 -31.75 24.30
C ASP A 381 -23.68 -30.57 23.31
N GLU A 382 -24.00 -30.88 22.06
CA GLU A 382 -23.85 -30.01 20.88
C GLU A 382 -25.15 -29.29 20.44
N ASN A 383 -24.98 -28.01 20.02
CA ASN A 383 -25.43 -27.45 18.74
C ASN A 383 -26.90 -27.61 18.26
N SER A 384 -27.58 -26.47 18.07
CA SER A 384 -28.69 -26.36 17.10
C SER A 384 -28.79 -24.96 16.51
N LEU A 385 -28.83 -24.88 15.17
CA LEU A 385 -29.10 -23.67 14.39
C LEU A 385 -30.62 -23.44 14.29
N ASP A 386 -31.07 -22.20 14.15
CA ASP A 386 -31.31 -21.57 12.83
C ASP A 386 -31.92 -20.16 13.00
N THR A 387 -32.31 -19.53 11.88
CA THR A 387 -32.66 -18.14 11.73
C THR A 387 -34.17 -17.92 11.56
N GLY A 388 -34.72 -17.00 12.35
CA GLY A 388 -35.85 -16.17 11.92
C GLY A 388 -37.24 -16.41 12.54
N SER A 389 -37.77 -15.31 13.10
CA SER A 389 -39.18 -14.89 13.05
C SER A 389 -40.15 -15.26 14.20
N LEU A 390 -40.71 -14.19 14.81
CA LEU A 390 -42.03 -14.05 15.45
C LEU A 390 -42.37 -14.67 16.83
N LYS A 391 -42.39 -13.75 17.83
CA LYS A 391 -43.40 -13.55 18.91
C LYS A 391 -43.39 -14.37 20.23
N LEU A 392 -43.72 -13.61 21.30
CA LEU A 392 -44.37 -13.94 22.61
C LEU A 392 -43.52 -14.51 23.77
N GLY A 393 -43.76 -13.98 24.99
CA GLY A 393 -43.19 -14.40 26.30
C GLY A 393 -41.80 -13.81 26.59
N GLN A 394 -41.53 -12.88 27.51
CA GLN A 394 -42.02 -12.51 28.87
C GLN A 394 -41.32 -13.27 30.03
N GLU A 395 -40.84 -12.50 31.04
CA GLU A 395 -40.20 -12.92 32.31
C GLU A 395 -38.78 -13.56 32.18
N LYS A 396 -37.82 -13.45 33.13
CA LYS A 396 -37.42 -12.38 34.09
C LYS A 396 -36.24 -12.85 34.96
N PHE A 397 -35.44 -11.90 35.45
CA PHE A 397 -34.44 -12.07 36.54
C PHE A 397 -33.31 -13.09 36.27
N GLY A 398 -32.15 -12.97 36.92
CA GLY A 398 -31.76 -11.93 37.88
C GLY A 398 -30.25 -11.88 38.10
N ASP A 399 -29.85 -10.83 38.82
CA ASP A 399 -28.50 -10.58 39.30
C ASP A 399 -27.98 -11.71 40.20
N ASP A 400 -26.66 -11.94 40.19
CA ASP A 400 -25.83 -11.43 41.29
C ASP A 400 -24.34 -11.36 40.90
N ASP A 401 -23.57 -10.56 41.64
CA ASP A 401 -22.18 -10.15 41.35
C ASP A 401 -21.16 -10.96 42.19
N ASP A 402 -20.01 -11.33 41.60
CA ASP A 402 -18.76 -11.40 42.39
C ASP A 402 -17.44 -11.31 41.56
N THR A 403 -16.92 -10.08 41.47
CA THR A 403 -15.49 -9.68 41.56
C THR A 403 -14.35 -10.52 40.92
N ALA A 404 -13.86 -10.12 39.71
CA ALA A 404 -12.50 -10.49 39.24
C ALA A 404 -11.84 -9.50 38.22
N VAL A 405 -11.02 -8.58 38.75
CA VAL A 405 -9.89 -7.81 38.15
C VAL A 405 -9.60 -7.92 36.62
N ALA A 406 -9.76 -6.79 35.90
CA ALA A 406 -9.13 -6.50 34.59
C ALA A 406 -9.01 -4.96 34.43
N SER A 407 -7.93 -4.25 34.05
CA SER A 407 -6.66 -4.45 33.29
C SER A 407 -6.68 -3.58 32.01
N CYS A 408 -5.75 -2.62 31.90
CA CYS A 408 -5.78 -1.58 30.86
C CYS A 408 -5.57 -2.11 29.41
N PRO A 409 -6.21 -1.51 28.39
CA PRO A 409 -5.98 -1.88 26.99
C PRO A 409 -4.63 -1.37 26.48
N LEU A 410 -3.87 -2.26 25.84
CA LEU A 410 -2.62 -1.96 25.13
C LEU A 410 -2.89 -1.63 23.65
N PRO A 411 -1.92 -1.01 22.93
CA PRO A 411 -2.03 -0.78 21.48
C PRO A 411 -2.40 -2.08 20.73
N ARG A 412 -3.56 -2.11 20.06
CA ARG A 412 -4.05 -3.29 19.34
C ARG A 412 -3.19 -3.58 18.10
N TRP A 413 -2.20 -4.43 18.27
CA TRP A 413 -1.52 -5.12 17.19
C TRP A 413 -2.49 -6.05 16.45
N CYS A 414 -2.74 -5.75 15.17
CA CYS A 414 -3.48 -6.61 14.26
C CYS A 414 -2.48 -7.41 13.39
N PRO A 415 -2.11 -8.64 13.78
CA PRO A 415 -1.23 -9.47 12.95
C PRO A 415 -1.91 -9.88 11.65
N CYS A 416 -1.18 -9.77 10.54
CA CYS A 416 -1.48 -10.52 9.33
C CYS A 416 -1.60 -12.02 9.68
N LYS A 417 -2.76 -12.63 9.38
CA LYS A 417 -2.99 -14.07 9.58
C LYS A 417 -2.11 -14.88 8.61
N ALA A 418 -1.82 -16.13 8.96
CA ALA A 418 -1.11 -17.02 8.05
C ALA A 418 -1.93 -17.29 6.78
N PHE A 419 -1.28 -17.36 5.62
CA PHE A 419 -1.93 -17.58 4.33
C PHE A 419 -1.04 -18.35 3.33
N GLN A 420 -1.67 -19.02 2.37
CA GLN A 420 -0.99 -19.70 1.28
C GLN A 420 -0.86 -18.76 0.05
N PRO A 421 0.31 -18.63 -0.60
CA PRO A 421 0.47 -17.82 -1.80
C PRO A 421 -0.40 -18.32 -2.95
N GLY A 422 -1.01 -17.41 -3.72
CA GLY A 422 -1.91 -17.82 -4.81
C GLY A 422 -3.20 -18.51 -4.33
N SER A 423 -3.58 -18.33 -3.07
CA SER A 423 -4.92 -18.69 -2.56
C SER A 423 -5.89 -17.51 -2.60
N THR A 424 -7.19 -17.82 -2.48
CA THR A 424 -8.25 -16.83 -2.24
C THR A 424 -9.01 -17.16 -0.94
N PRO A 425 -9.70 -16.19 -0.32
CA PRO A 425 -10.27 -16.36 1.01
C PRO A 425 -11.20 -17.57 1.18
N ALA A 426 -11.16 -18.17 2.37
CA ALA A 426 -11.93 -19.36 2.72
C ALA A 426 -13.45 -19.14 2.88
N HIS A 427 -13.95 -17.89 2.79
CA HIS A 427 -15.39 -17.57 2.84
C HIS A 427 -16.11 -17.71 1.50
N LEU A 428 -15.41 -18.16 0.45
CA LEU A 428 -15.94 -18.28 -0.91
C LEU A 428 -16.25 -19.75 -1.19
N THR A 429 -17.47 -20.05 -1.64
CA THR A 429 -17.93 -21.42 -1.95
C THR A 429 -17.11 -22.09 -3.06
N HIS A 430 -16.77 -21.34 -4.12
CA HIS A 430 -15.66 -21.67 -5.01
C HIS A 430 -14.45 -20.79 -4.68
N ARG A 431 -13.29 -21.40 -4.42
CA ARG A 431 -12.03 -20.68 -4.18
C ARG A 431 -10.83 -21.38 -4.81
N PHE A 432 -9.72 -20.65 -4.92
CA PHE A 432 -8.40 -21.22 -5.16
C PHE A 432 -7.72 -21.53 -3.81
N MET A 433 -7.30 -22.78 -3.60
CA MET A 433 -6.40 -23.12 -2.49
C MET A 433 -4.95 -22.77 -2.84
N MET A 434 -4.58 -22.94 -4.12
CA MET A 434 -3.26 -22.67 -4.67
C MET A 434 -3.38 -22.37 -6.18
N TRP A 435 -2.64 -21.39 -6.69
CA TRP A 435 -2.39 -21.22 -8.11
C TRP A 435 -0.94 -20.77 -8.28
N ASN A 436 -0.12 -21.61 -8.92
CA ASN A 436 1.30 -21.37 -9.16
C ASN A 436 1.67 -21.67 -10.63
N SER A 437 2.97 -21.74 -10.93
CA SER A 437 3.47 -22.05 -12.28
C SER A 437 3.30 -23.51 -12.72
N VAL A 438 2.90 -24.44 -11.84
CA VAL A 438 2.64 -25.86 -12.16
C VAL A 438 1.16 -26.08 -12.49
N GLY A 439 0.27 -25.52 -11.68
CA GLY A 439 -1.17 -25.73 -11.85
C GLY A 439 -2.05 -24.86 -10.94
N ILE A 440 -3.26 -25.37 -10.70
CA ILE A 440 -4.33 -24.74 -9.93
C ILE A 440 -4.95 -25.83 -9.04
N VAL A 441 -5.06 -25.57 -7.74
CA VAL A 441 -5.90 -26.33 -6.81
C VAL A 441 -7.10 -25.47 -6.44
N ARG A 442 -8.31 -25.98 -6.72
CA ARG A 442 -9.58 -25.36 -6.36
C ARG A 442 -10.26 -26.16 -5.26
N ASP A 443 -11.04 -25.45 -4.47
CA ASP A 443 -11.89 -25.99 -3.42
C ASP A 443 -13.32 -25.51 -3.71
N TYR A 444 -14.25 -26.47 -3.73
CA TYR A 444 -15.67 -26.25 -3.84
C TYR A 444 -16.33 -26.79 -2.57
N ASN A 445 -16.91 -25.90 -1.78
CA ASN A 445 -17.59 -26.24 -0.55
C ASN A 445 -18.96 -25.53 -0.55
N ASP A 446 -20.02 -26.29 -0.83
CA ASP A 446 -21.39 -25.90 -0.49
C ASP A 446 -21.85 -26.61 0.79
N GLU A 447 -23.15 -26.62 1.07
CA GLU A 447 -23.76 -27.22 2.27
C GLU A 447 -24.06 -28.72 2.12
N GLN A 448 -23.80 -29.31 0.95
CA GLN A 448 -24.13 -30.69 0.58
C GLN A 448 -22.88 -31.50 0.19
N ASP A 449 -22.00 -30.93 -0.63
CA ASP A 449 -20.80 -31.56 -1.17
C ASP A 449 -19.56 -30.64 -0.97
N ASN A 450 -18.44 -31.24 -0.56
CA ASN A 450 -17.13 -30.59 -0.54
C ASN A 450 -16.12 -31.39 -1.39
N ALA A 451 -15.48 -30.72 -2.35
CA ALA A 451 -14.59 -31.33 -3.34
C ALA A 451 -13.42 -30.43 -3.75
N ILE A 452 -12.26 -31.06 -3.98
CA ILE A 452 -11.02 -30.41 -4.42
C ILE A 452 -10.69 -30.85 -5.85
N ASP A 453 -10.52 -29.87 -6.74
CA ASP A 453 -10.07 -30.08 -8.13
C ASP A 453 -8.60 -29.65 -8.29
N VAL A 454 -7.76 -30.55 -8.78
CA VAL A 454 -6.37 -30.29 -9.14
C VAL A 454 -6.21 -30.28 -10.65
N GLU A 455 -5.83 -29.13 -11.21
CA GLU A 455 -5.59 -28.92 -12.64
C GLU A 455 -4.12 -28.56 -12.89
N PHE A 456 -3.47 -29.27 -13.81
CA PHE A 456 -2.10 -28.98 -14.25
C PHE A 456 -2.11 -28.10 -15.50
N HIS A 457 -1.24 -27.08 -15.58
CA HIS A 457 -1.14 -26.24 -16.79
C HIS A 457 -0.53 -27.00 -17.97
N ASP A 458 0.26 -28.03 -17.69
CA ASP A 458 0.76 -29.00 -18.66
C ASP A 458 0.19 -30.39 -18.35
N THR A 459 -0.66 -30.88 -19.25
CA THR A 459 -1.29 -32.21 -19.16
C THR A 459 -0.31 -33.38 -19.33
N ALA A 460 0.96 -33.12 -19.69
CA ALA A 460 2.01 -34.14 -19.73
C ALA A 460 2.59 -34.44 -18.32
N VAL A 461 2.42 -33.55 -17.33
CA VAL A 461 2.85 -33.77 -15.95
C VAL A 461 1.93 -34.79 -15.28
N HIS A 462 0.63 -34.51 -15.28
CA HIS A 462 -0.40 -35.43 -14.79
C HIS A 462 -1.78 -35.05 -15.38
N HIS A 463 -2.74 -35.97 -15.28
CA HIS A 463 -4.14 -35.67 -15.59
C HIS A 463 -4.78 -34.86 -14.45
N ALA A 464 -5.86 -34.13 -14.74
CA ALA A 464 -6.63 -33.44 -13.71
C ALA A 464 -7.21 -34.46 -12.71
N MET A 465 -7.16 -34.14 -11.41
CA MET A 465 -7.63 -35.01 -10.33
C MET A 465 -8.80 -34.34 -9.61
N HIS A 466 -9.77 -35.14 -9.20
CA HIS A 466 -10.94 -34.71 -8.44
C HIS A 466 -10.97 -35.55 -7.14
N LEU A 467 -11.16 -34.88 -6.00
CA LEU A 467 -11.01 -35.45 -4.67
C LEU A 467 -12.19 -35.02 -3.79
N THR A 468 -12.92 -35.98 -3.21
CA THR A 468 -13.97 -35.66 -2.23
C THR A 468 -13.34 -35.27 -0.89
N ASN A 469 -13.58 -34.04 -0.44
CA ASN A 469 -12.87 -33.39 0.67
C ASN A 469 -13.50 -33.72 2.03
N THR A 470 -13.65 -35.01 2.33
CA THR A 470 -14.29 -35.53 3.55
C THR A 470 -13.61 -35.12 4.86
N LEU A 471 -12.37 -34.63 4.80
CA LEU A 471 -11.58 -34.16 5.95
C LEU A 471 -11.54 -32.62 6.08
N GLY A 472 -12.24 -31.87 5.23
CA GLY A 472 -12.28 -30.40 5.31
C GLY A 472 -10.91 -29.74 5.18
N HIS A 473 -10.09 -30.18 4.22
CA HIS A 473 -8.79 -29.57 3.96
C HIS A 473 -8.94 -28.11 3.54
N THR A 474 -8.23 -27.21 4.22
CA THR A 474 -8.33 -25.76 4.02
C THR A 474 -7.12 -25.16 3.29
N MET A 475 -5.97 -25.85 3.32
CA MET A 475 -4.71 -25.43 2.70
C MET A 475 -4.19 -26.49 1.70
N ALA A 476 -3.58 -26.04 0.61
CA ALA A 476 -2.96 -26.90 -0.39
C ALA A 476 -1.67 -26.29 -0.98
N ASP A 477 -0.75 -27.13 -1.44
CA ASP A 477 0.36 -26.76 -2.34
C ASP A 477 0.55 -27.81 -3.43
N LEU A 478 1.14 -27.43 -4.56
CA LEU A 478 1.19 -28.21 -5.79
C LEU A 478 2.57 -28.14 -6.43
N SER A 479 3.31 -29.26 -6.42
CA SER A 479 4.57 -29.40 -7.14
C SER A 479 4.42 -30.27 -8.40
N GLN A 480 5.52 -30.50 -9.12
CA GLN A 480 5.56 -31.50 -10.20
C GLN A 480 5.64 -32.95 -9.67
N GLU A 481 5.81 -33.14 -8.36
CA GLU A 481 5.93 -34.46 -7.71
C GLU A 481 4.64 -34.86 -6.98
N ALA A 482 4.03 -33.93 -6.26
CA ALA A 482 2.90 -34.20 -5.37
C ALA A 482 1.94 -33.02 -5.23
N VAL A 483 0.75 -33.33 -4.71
CA VAL A 483 -0.15 -32.36 -4.05
C VAL A 483 -0.03 -32.57 -2.55
N LEU A 484 0.09 -31.48 -1.78
CA LEU A 484 0.10 -31.52 -0.33
C LEU A 484 -1.14 -30.80 0.20
N LEU A 485 -1.93 -31.48 1.04
CA LEU A 485 -3.18 -30.99 1.62
C LEU A 485 -3.10 -31.01 3.14
N ALA A 486 -3.76 -30.04 3.80
CA ALA A 486 -3.90 -30.06 5.26
C ALA A 486 -5.28 -29.58 5.72
N CYS A 487 -5.80 -30.23 6.77
CA CYS A 487 -6.95 -29.78 7.55
C CYS A 487 -6.52 -29.32 8.96
N PRO A 488 -7.23 -28.36 9.57
CA PRO A 488 -7.06 -28.02 10.99
C PRO A 488 -7.47 -29.19 11.89
N GLY A 489 -7.18 -29.12 13.19
CA GLY A 489 -7.79 -30.05 14.14
C GLY A 489 -9.28 -29.73 14.36
N THR A 490 -10.05 -30.78 14.66
CA THR A 490 -11.35 -30.69 15.36
C THR A 490 -11.20 -31.36 16.72
N ASP A 491 -12.23 -31.28 17.57
CA ASP A 491 -12.20 -31.91 18.89
C ASP A 491 -12.16 -33.46 18.82
N GLU A 492 -12.67 -34.05 17.73
CA GLU A 492 -12.56 -35.48 17.43
C GLU A 492 -11.26 -35.85 16.68
N LEU A 493 -10.80 -35.02 15.74
CA LEU A 493 -9.74 -35.35 14.79
C LEU A 493 -8.53 -34.42 14.94
N ALA A 494 -7.37 -35.00 15.25
CA ALA A 494 -6.11 -34.28 15.17
C ALA A 494 -5.86 -33.73 13.75
N SER A 495 -5.25 -32.55 13.65
CA SER A 495 -4.89 -31.90 12.37
C SER A 495 -4.08 -32.86 11.50
N LYS A 496 -4.50 -33.06 10.25
CA LYS A 496 -3.90 -34.05 9.34
C LYS A 496 -3.18 -33.37 8.18
N LEU A 497 -2.05 -33.97 7.80
CA LEU A 497 -1.31 -33.66 6.59
C LEU A 497 -1.42 -34.86 5.64
N GLN A 498 -1.97 -34.67 4.45
CA GLN A 498 -2.05 -35.68 3.39
C GLN A 498 -1.18 -35.27 2.20
N CYS A 499 -0.45 -36.22 1.63
CA CYS A 499 0.36 -36.02 0.44
C CYS A 499 -0.05 -37.01 -0.64
N LEU A 500 -0.36 -36.50 -1.84
CA LEU A 500 -0.69 -37.25 -3.04
C LEU A 500 0.52 -37.20 -3.97
N HIS A 501 1.50 -38.08 -3.72
CA HIS A 501 2.76 -38.21 -4.46
C HIS A 501 2.52 -38.92 -5.81
N PHE A 502 1.82 -38.24 -6.72
CA PHE A 502 1.43 -38.78 -8.02
C PHE A 502 2.63 -39.16 -8.90
N SER A 503 3.79 -38.51 -8.74
CA SER A 503 5.03 -38.87 -9.46
C SER A 503 5.68 -40.18 -9.00
N SER A 504 5.18 -40.81 -7.93
CA SER A 504 5.80 -42.05 -7.44
C SER A 504 5.78 -43.16 -8.49
N TRP A 505 6.84 -43.98 -8.50
CA TRP A 505 6.99 -45.13 -9.38
C TRP A 505 6.40 -46.42 -8.80
N ASP A 506 6.03 -46.41 -7.52
CA ASP A 506 5.39 -47.52 -6.82
C ASP A 506 3.85 -47.43 -6.85
N THR A 507 3.19 -48.32 -6.13
CA THR A 507 1.72 -48.38 -6.06
C THR A 507 1.11 -47.40 -5.06
N ASN A 508 1.85 -47.00 -4.02
CA ASN A 508 1.30 -46.30 -2.87
C ASN A 508 1.52 -44.79 -3.02
N LYS A 509 0.72 -44.18 -3.91
CA LYS A 509 0.84 -42.77 -4.30
C LYS A 509 0.26 -41.78 -3.28
N GLU A 510 -0.15 -42.24 -2.12
CA GLU A 510 -0.66 -41.40 -1.04
C GLU A 510 -0.09 -41.81 0.33
N TRP A 511 0.03 -40.82 1.22
CA TRP A 511 0.23 -41.03 2.65
C TRP A 511 -0.42 -39.89 3.43
N MET A 512 -0.74 -40.18 4.70
CA MET A 512 -1.34 -39.24 5.64
C MET A 512 -0.63 -39.37 6.98
N VAL A 513 -0.50 -38.26 7.71
CA VAL A 513 0.06 -38.23 9.06
C VAL A 513 -0.72 -37.27 9.94
N ASP A 514 -1.00 -37.72 11.16
CA ASP A 514 -1.65 -36.93 12.20
C ASP A 514 -0.60 -36.13 12.98
N LEU A 515 -0.89 -34.86 13.24
CA LEU A 515 -0.09 -34.04 14.14
C LEU A 515 -0.43 -34.37 15.61
N PRO A 516 0.45 -34.06 16.58
CA PRO A 516 0.15 -34.19 18.00
C PRO A 516 -1.10 -33.42 18.43
N GLN A 517 -1.78 -33.89 19.47
CA GLN A 517 -2.97 -33.26 20.02
C GLN A 517 -2.71 -31.79 20.40
N GLY A 518 -3.52 -30.87 19.87
CA GLY A 518 -3.37 -29.41 20.04
C GLY A 518 -2.39 -28.73 19.06
N GLU A 519 -1.77 -29.47 18.13
CA GLU A 519 -0.86 -28.93 17.11
C GLU A 519 -1.54 -28.87 15.73
N ASP A 520 -1.95 -27.67 15.29
CA ASP A 520 -2.54 -27.43 13.97
C ASP A 520 -1.49 -27.14 12.92
N VAL A 521 -1.73 -27.51 11.66
CA VAL A 521 -1.07 -26.87 10.51
C VAL A 521 -1.46 -25.39 10.40
N ARG A 522 -0.48 -24.52 10.09
CA ARG A 522 -0.69 -23.07 9.87
C ARG A 522 -0.09 -22.54 8.57
N ALA A 523 0.91 -23.21 8.01
CA ALA A 523 1.41 -23.00 6.64
C ALA A 523 2.12 -24.28 6.15
N LEU A 524 2.12 -24.53 4.84
CA LEU A 524 2.75 -25.72 4.24
C LEU A 524 3.38 -25.38 2.88
N CYS A 525 4.46 -26.09 2.52
CA CYS A 525 5.11 -25.93 1.23
C CYS A 525 5.85 -27.19 0.75
N LEU A 526 5.91 -27.37 -0.58
CA LEU A 526 6.62 -28.44 -1.27
C LEU A 526 7.97 -27.97 -1.86
N GLY A 527 9.05 -28.66 -1.51
CA GLY A 527 10.34 -28.59 -2.19
C GLY A 527 10.57 -29.80 -3.09
N GLN A 528 11.79 -29.97 -3.59
CA GLN A 528 12.15 -31.13 -4.43
C GLN A 528 12.45 -32.36 -3.58
N GLY A 529 11.54 -33.34 -3.53
CA GLY A 529 11.68 -34.57 -2.75
C GLY A 529 11.42 -34.40 -1.24
N TRP A 530 10.88 -33.26 -0.81
CA TRP A 530 10.54 -32.97 0.59
C TRP A 530 9.38 -31.99 0.74
N ALA A 531 8.69 -32.06 1.87
CA ALA A 531 7.66 -31.12 2.30
C ALA A 531 8.06 -30.47 3.63
N ALA A 532 7.60 -29.25 3.89
CA ALA A 532 7.72 -28.63 5.21
C ALA A 532 6.41 -27.97 5.63
N VAL A 533 6.15 -28.02 6.93
CA VAL A 533 4.90 -27.56 7.54
C VAL A 533 5.21 -26.79 8.81
N ALA A 534 4.67 -25.58 8.96
CA ALA A 534 4.69 -24.83 10.22
C ALA A 534 3.37 -24.99 10.97
N THR A 535 3.46 -25.07 12.30
CA THR A 535 2.33 -25.44 13.16
C THR A 535 2.01 -24.40 14.25
N SER A 536 0.85 -24.56 14.89
CA SER A 536 0.42 -23.71 16.02
C SER A 536 1.42 -23.69 17.18
N ALA A 537 2.14 -24.81 17.39
CA ALA A 537 3.18 -24.99 18.41
C ALA A 537 4.49 -24.22 18.12
N LEU A 538 4.52 -23.35 17.09
CA LEU A 538 5.72 -22.66 16.61
C LEU A 538 6.84 -23.63 16.20
N MET A 539 6.49 -24.78 15.63
CA MET A 539 7.44 -25.75 15.09
C MET A 539 7.37 -25.76 13.56
N ILE A 540 8.51 -26.00 12.91
CA ILE A 540 8.56 -26.53 11.55
C ILE A 540 8.86 -28.02 11.62
N ARG A 541 8.06 -28.80 10.89
CA ARG A 541 8.24 -30.24 10.65
C ARG A 541 8.60 -30.45 9.18
N VAL A 542 9.74 -31.08 8.91
CA VAL A 542 10.17 -31.45 7.55
C VAL A 542 9.88 -32.94 7.32
N PHE A 543 9.37 -33.28 6.15
CA PHE A 543 9.08 -34.64 5.70
C PHE A 543 9.78 -34.90 4.36
N SER A 544 10.08 -36.15 4.02
CA SER A 544 10.33 -36.52 2.61
C SER A 544 9.01 -36.50 1.83
N ILE A 545 9.08 -36.42 0.50
CA ILE A 545 7.88 -36.48 -0.35
C ILE A 545 7.10 -37.80 -0.20
N GLY A 546 7.77 -38.86 0.28
CA GLY A 546 7.20 -40.17 0.64
C GLY A 546 6.99 -40.39 2.14
N GLY A 547 6.75 -39.33 2.93
CA GLY A 547 6.21 -39.44 4.29
C GLY A 547 7.20 -39.70 5.43
N VAL A 548 8.50 -39.83 5.14
CA VAL A 548 9.51 -40.03 6.18
C VAL A 548 9.74 -38.72 6.93
N GLN A 549 9.45 -38.67 8.23
CA GLN A 549 9.73 -37.52 9.08
C GLN A 549 11.25 -37.26 9.14
N ARG A 550 11.66 -35.99 8.99
CA ARG A 550 13.05 -35.54 9.00
C ARG A 550 13.31 -34.55 10.15
N GLU A 551 13.87 -33.39 9.85
CA GLU A 551 14.21 -32.37 10.83
C GLU A 551 12.97 -31.70 11.42
N ILE A 552 13.04 -31.39 12.72
CA ILE A 552 12.06 -30.59 13.44
C ILE A 552 12.83 -29.47 14.14
N PHE A 553 12.37 -28.23 14.02
CA PHE A 553 12.98 -27.06 14.68
C PHE A 553 11.95 -25.97 14.98
N SER A 554 12.22 -25.15 15.99
CA SER A 554 11.32 -24.08 16.43
C SER A 554 11.46 -22.80 15.58
N LEU A 555 10.34 -22.10 15.43
CA LEU A 555 10.22 -20.78 14.81
C LEU A 555 10.44 -19.66 15.85
N PRO A 556 11.11 -18.55 15.48
CA PRO A 556 11.26 -17.41 16.39
C PRO A 556 9.97 -16.61 16.64
N GLY A 557 8.89 -16.89 15.90
CA GLY A 557 7.60 -16.20 16.01
C GLY A 557 6.52 -16.81 15.13
N LYS A 558 5.29 -16.29 15.21
CA LYS A 558 4.12 -16.82 14.49
C LYS A 558 4.32 -16.73 12.97
N VAL A 559 4.22 -17.85 12.26
CA VAL A 559 4.33 -17.91 10.80
C VAL A 559 3.25 -17.05 10.12
N VAL A 560 3.64 -16.38 9.03
CA VAL A 560 2.72 -15.68 8.10
C VAL A 560 2.64 -16.45 6.80
N CYS A 561 3.78 -16.91 6.27
CA CYS A 561 3.83 -17.64 5.01
C CYS A 561 5.11 -18.48 4.91
N MET A 562 5.04 -19.60 4.19
CA MET A 562 6.18 -20.44 3.83
C MET A 562 6.12 -20.83 2.35
N VAL A 563 7.29 -20.94 1.71
CA VAL A 563 7.45 -21.45 0.34
C VAL A 563 8.77 -22.18 0.21
N ALA A 564 8.85 -23.10 -0.74
CA ALA A 564 10.04 -23.89 -1.02
C ALA A 564 10.35 -23.93 -2.53
N HIS A 565 11.61 -24.19 -2.88
CA HIS A 565 12.06 -24.41 -4.26
C HIS A 565 13.39 -25.17 -4.25
N GLY A 566 13.45 -26.33 -4.92
CA GLY A 566 14.63 -27.19 -4.89
C GLY A 566 14.97 -27.64 -3.46
N GLU A 567 16.16 -27.28 -2.99
CA GLU A 567 16.62 -27.47 -1.61
C GLU A 567 16.33 -26.27 -0.67
N GLN A 568 15.78 -25.15 -1.17
CA GLN A 568 15.59 -23.92 -0.40
C GLN A 568 14.23 -23.89 0.31
N LEU A 569 14.23 -23.43 1.57
CA LEU A 569 13.04 -23.12 2.36
C LEU A 569 13.06 -21.63 2.75
N LEU A 570 12.01 -20.91 2.39
CA LEU A 570 11.81 -19.49 2.74
C LEU A 570 10.60 -19.37 3.67
N ILE A 571 10.81 -18.75 4.83
CA ILE A 571 9.82 -18.57 5.89
C ILE A 571 9.70 -17.07 6.18
N VAL A 572 8.46 -16.58 6.29
CA VAL A 572 8.17 -15.25 6.82
C VAL A 572 7.29 -15.39 8.05
N TYR A 573 7.66 -14.71 9.13
CA TYR A 573 7.01 -14.79 10.44
C TYR A 573 6.96 -13.41 11.13
N HIS A 574 6.06 -13.25 12.11
CA HIS A 574 6.02 -12.05 12.96
C HIS A 574 7.21 -12.05 13.92
N ARG A 575 8.16 -11.12 13.72
CA ARG A 575 9.34 -10.96 14.59
C ARG A 575 9.06 -10.09 15.81
N ALA A 576 8.12 -9.15 15.70
CA ALA A 576 7.66 -8.27 16.76
C ALA A 576 6.19 -7.84 16.49
N PRO A 577 5.48 -7.25 17.45
CA PRO A 577 4.29 -6.47 17.14
C PRO A 577 4.67 -5.27 16.25
N GLY A 578 3.87 -5.02 15.22
CA GLY A 578 3.94 -3.80 14.41
C GLY A 578 3.01 -2.70 14.97
N PHE A 579 3.35 -1.45 14.69
CA PHE A 579 2.61 -0.25 15.11
C PHE A 579 2.04 0.49 13.89
N ASP A 580 0.98 1.27 14.08
CA ASP A 580 0.35 2.15 13.08
C ASP A 580 0.15 1.54 11.68
N GLY A 581 -0.30 0.28 11.65
CA GLY A 581 -0.60 -0.47 10.43
C GLY A 581 0.60 -1.18 9.79
N GLU A 582 1.82 -0.93 10.25
CA GLU A 582 3.01 -1.66 9.80
C GLU A 582 3.04 -3.11 10.35
N GLN A 583 3.80 -3.97 9.68
CA GLN A 583 3.98 -5.38 10.06
C GLN A 583 5.47 -5.66 10.28
N ALA A 584 5.89 -5.91 11.51
CA ALA A 584 7.29 -6.21 11.85
C ALA A 584 7.64 -7.68 11.55
N LEU A 585 7.71 -8.00 10.26
CA LEU A 585 8.00 -9.34 9.75
C LEU A 585 9.51 -9.63 9.72
N GLY A 586 9.90 -10.83 10.16
CA GLY A 586 11.22 -11.40 9.96
C GLY A 586 11.20 -12.45 8.85
N VAL A 587 12.32 -12.58 8.14
CA VAL A 587 12.50 -13.58 7.07
C VAL A 587 13.67 -14.51 7.36
N GLN A 588 13.44 -15.81 7.18
CA GLN A 588 14.43 -16.86 7.37
C GLN A 588 14.52 -17.70 6.09
N LEU A 589 15.74 -17.85 5.58
CA LEU A 589 16.04 -18.64 4.39
C LEU A 589 17.01 -19.76 4.78
N LEU A 590 16.61 -21.01 4.55
CA LEU A 590 17.43 -22.21 4.76
C LEU A 590 17.67 -22.92 3.42
N GLN A 591 18.72 -23.73 3.38
CA GLN A 591 19.00 -24.68 2.30
C GLN A 591 19.29 -26.06 2.92
N PHE A 592 18.53 -27.07 2.52
CA PHE A 592 18.54 -28.44 3.09
C PHE A 592 19.46 -29.43 2.36
N GLY A 593 20.32 -28.96 1.47
CA GLY A 593 21.25 -29.82 0.73
C GLY A 593 22.32 -30.50 1.58
N ARG A 594 23.29 -31.13 0.91
CA ARG A 594 24.37 -31.97 1.51
C ARG A 594 25.07 -31.35 2.72
N ARG A 595 25.11 -30.02 2.82
CA ARG A 595 25.38 -29.29 4.06
C ARG A 595 24.22 -28.32 4.30
N LYS A 596 23.42 -28.59 5.32
CA LYS A 596 22.37 -27.69 5.79
C LYS A 596 22.98 -26.32 6.11
N ARG A 597 22.37 -25.26 5.59
CA ARG A 597 22.79 -23.87 5.80
C ARG A 597 21.59 -22.99 6.06
N GLN A 598 21.74 -22.05 6.98
CA GLN A 598 20.89 -20.88 7.08
C GLN A 598 21.58 -19.75 6.32
N LEU A 599 20.87 -19.10 5.40
CA LEU A 599 21.38 -18.03 4.55
C LEU A 599 20.93 -16.65 5.04
N ILE A 600 19.79 -16.59 5.76
CA ILE A 600 19.24 -15.39 6.40
C ILE A 600 18.78 -15.75 7.81
N HIS A 601 19.26 -15.01 8.81
CA HIS A 601 19.12 -15.34 10.23
C HIS A 601 17.93 -14.66 10.93
N GLY A 602 16.80 -14.50 10.23
CA GLY A 602 15.62 -13.81 10.76
C GLY A 602 15.64 -12.31 10.58
N GLU A 603 16.34 -11.82 9.55
CA GLU A 603 16.45 -10.39 9.23
C GLU A 603 15.07 -9.74 9.00
N PRO A 604 14.90 -8.43 9.26
CA PRO A 604 13.65 -7.73 8.94
C PRO A 604 13.32 -7.81 7.43
N LEU A 605 12.05 -8.03 7.11
CA LEU A 605 11.56 -8.07 5.73
C LEU A 605 11.09 -6.67 5.27
N PRO A 606 11.72 -6.04 4.25
CA PRO A 606 11.37 -4.67 3.83
C PRO A 606 10.01 -4.56 3.12
N LEU A 607 8.97 -4.17 3.86
CA LEU A 607 7.66 -3.83 3.31
C LEU A 607 7.57 -2.35 2.90
N SER A 608 6.51 -1.96 2.20
CA SER A 608 6.13 -0.55 2.04
C SER A 608 5.44 -0.04 3.32
N HIS A 609 5.47 1.27 3.57
CA HIS A 609 4.80 1.88 4.72
C HIS A 609 3.29 1.55 4.73
N ARG A 610 2.72 1.27 5.92
CA ARG A 610 1.32 0.82 6.12
C ARG A 610 0.89 -0.38 5.24
N SER A 611 1.83 -1.22 4.78
CA SER A 611 1.53 -2.39 3.92
C SER A 611 1.72 -3.74 4.61
N TYR A 612 1.07 -4.78 4.08
CA TYR A 612 1.20 -6.17 4.53
C TYR A 612 1.69 -7.08 3.38
N LEU A 613 2.23 -8.25 3.72
CA LEU A 613 2.68 -9.26 2.74
C LEU A 613 1.46 -9.82 1.97
N SER A 614 1.46 -9.72 0.64
CA SER A 614 0.35 -10.17 -0.21
C SER A 614 0.65 -11.45 -1.00
N TRP A 615 1.92 -11.72 -1.30
CA TRP A 615 2.40 -12.93 -1.97
C TRP A 615 3.85 -13.21 -1.60
N LEU A 616 4.22 -14.49 -1.50
CA LEU A 616 5.59 -14.97 -1.27
C LEU A 616 5.86 -16.11 -2.25
N GLY A 617 7.09 -16.25 -2.74
CA GLY A 617 7.43 -17.34 -3.66
C GLY A 617 8.89 -17.36 -4.08
N PHE A 618 9.17 -18.18 -5.08
CA PHE A 618 10.43 -18.17 -5.81
C PHE A 618 10.18 -17.82 -7.28
N THR A 619 11.21 -17.35 -7.96
CA THR A 619 11.28 -17.42 -9.42
C THR A 619 11.35 -18.89 -9.87
N ALA A 620 10.99 -19.20 -11.11
CA ALA A 620 11.14 -20.55 -11.67
C ALA A 620 12.60 -21.06 -11.57
N GLU A 621 13.55 -20.12 -11.64
CA GLU A 621 15.00 -20.28 -11.57
C GLU A 621 15.55 -20.35 -10.12
N GLY A 622 14.69 -20.21 -9.10
CA GLY A 622 15.03 -20.45 -7.70
C GLY A 622 15.54 -19.24 -6.92
N THR A 623 15.17 -18.02 -7.27
CA THR A 623 15.45 -16.80 -6.47
C THR A 623 14.23 -16.41 -5.62
N PRO A 624 14.36 -16.20 -4.29
CA PRO A 624 13.28 -15.72 -3.45
C PRO A 624 12.68 -14.38 -3.89
N CYS A 625 11.35 -14.28 -3.89
CA CYS A 625 10.58 -13.09 -4.24
C CYS A 625 9.35 -12.92 -3.34
N TYR A 626 8.87 -11.68 -3.18
CA TYR A 626 7.58 -11.39 -2.55
C TYR A 626 6.94 -10.12 -3.13
N VAL A 627 5.67 -9.92 -2.76
CA VAL A 627 4.88 -8.73 -3.08
C VAL A 627 4.17 -8.26 -1.82
N ASP A 628 4.02 -6.95 -1.66
CA ASP A 628 3.24 -6.33 -0.59
C ASP A 628 1.83 -5.92 -1.07
N SER A 629 1.01 -5.37 -0.17
CA SER A 629 -0.34 -4.91 -0.48
C SER A 629 -0.37 -3.68 -1.42
N GLU A 630 0.76 -2.97 -1.56
CA GLU A 630 0.91 -1.86 -2.51
C GLU A 630 1.48 -2.31 -3.87
N GLY A 631 1.60 -3.63 -4.09
CA GLY A 631 1.92 -4.19 -5.39
C GLY A 631 3.38 -4.03 -5.82
N ALA A 632 4.28 -3.71 -4.88
CA ALA A 632 5.72 -3.61 -5.12
C ALA A 632 6.39 -4.99 -4.99
N VAL A 633 6.81 -5.53 -6.14
CA VAL A 633 7.48 -6.84 -6.26
C VAL A 633 8.95 -6.68 -5.90
N ARG A 634 9.43 -7.45 -4.91
CA ARG A 634 10.83 -7.45 -4.44
C ARG A 634 11.46 -8.84 -4.62
N MET A 635 12.74 -8.84 -4.99
CA MET A 635 13.53 -10.02 -5.36
C MET A 635 14.85 -10.04 -4.58
N LEU A 636 15.32 -11.23 -4.19
CA LEU A 636 16.56 -11.37 -3.42
C LEU A 636 17.80 -11.14 -4.30
N ASN A 637 18.53 -10.08 -4.01
CA ASN A 637 19.75 -9.71 -4.71
C ASN A 637 20.98 -10.39 -4.09
N ARG A 638 21.27 -11.61 -4.58
CA ARG A 638 22.37 -12.45 -4.09
C ARG A 638 23.76 -11.81 -4.26
N SER A 639 23.97 -10.94 -5.26
CA SER A 639 25.27 -10.28 -5.46
C SER A 639 25.49 -9.05 -4.56
N VAL A 640 24.43 -8.46 -4.03
CA VAL A 640 24.50 -7.36 -3.05
C VAL A 640 24.09 -7.89 -1.67
N GLY A 641 24.85 -8.87 -1.16
CA GLY A 641 24.78 -9.31 0.24
C GLY A 641 23.43 -9.88 0.69
N ASN A 642 22.65 -10.51 -0.20
CA ASN A 642 21.28 -11.00 0.07
C ASN A 642 20.30 -9.88 0.49
N THR A 643 20.47 -8.66 -0.04
CA THR A 643 19.49 -7.57 0.11
C THR A 643 18.26 -7.76 -0.78
N TRP A 644 17.18 -7.02 -0.52
CA TRP A 644 15.94 -7.09 -1.30
C TRP A 644 15.83 -5.92 -2.28
N THR A 645 15.82 -6.21 -3.59
CA THR A 645 15.70 -5.19 -4.65
C THR A 645 14.26 -5.15 -5.20
N PRO A 646 13.61 -3.97 -5.30
CA PRO A 646 12.33 -3.84 -6.00
C PRO A 646 12.52 -3.97 -7.53
N VAL A 647 11.75 -4.86 -8.17
CA VAL A 647 11.90 -5.24 -9.60
C VAL A 647 10.69 -4.90 -10.48
N CYS A 648 9.53 -4.65 -9.88
CA CYS A 648 8.33 -4.16 -10.56
C CYS A 648 7.44 -3.45 -9.54
N ASN A 649 6.70 -2.42 -9.99
CA ASN A 649 5.56 -1.89 -9.26
C ASN A 649 4.31 -2.06 -10.13
N THR A 650 3.44 -3.00 -9.73
CA THR A 650 2.22 -3.32 -10.49
C THR A 650 1.23 -2.16 -10.55
N ARG A 651 1.30 -1.21 -9.60
CA ARG A 651 0.46 -0.01 -9.56
C ARG A 651 0.76 0.99 -10.68
N GLU A 652 1.94 0.93 -11.31
CA GLU A 652 2.20 1.71 -12.54
C GLU A 652 1.33 1.26 -13.72
N THR A 653 0.80 0.04 -13.69
CA THR A 653 -0.06 -0.53 -14.74
C THR A 653 -1.56 -0.54 -14.39
N CYS A 654 -1.91 -0.27 -13.13
CA CYS A 654 -3.30 -0.06 -12.68
C CYS A 654 -3.88 1.25 -13.25
N LYS A 655 -5.20 1.31 -13.45
CA LYS A 655 -5.90 2.53 -13.93
C LYS A 655 -6.75 3.18 -12.84
N SER A 656 -7.34 2.38 -11.96
CA SER A 656 -8.05 2.80 -10.77
C SER A 656 -7.24 2.49 -9.50
N LYS A 657 -7.49 3.22 -8.41
CA LYS A 657 -7.04 2.82 -7.07
C LYS A 657 -7.54 1.42 -6.69
N SER A 658 -8.72 1.04 -7.21
CA SER A 658 -9.40 -0.25 -6.98
C SER A 658 -8.92 -1.39 -7.90
N ASP A 659 -8.00 -1.14 -8.84
CA ASP A 659 -7.40 -2.22 -9.63
C ASP A 659 -6.22 -2.84 -8.87
N SER A 660 -6.06 -4.16 -8.92
CA SER A 660 -4.88 -4.85 -8.40
C SER A 660 -4.36 -5.91 -9.39
N TYR A 661 -3.19 -6.45 -9.09
CA TYR A 661 -2.66 -7.64 -9.74
C TYR A 661 -2.42 -8.72 -8.69
N TRP A 662 -3.04 -9.88 -8.88
CA TRP A 662 -2.86 -11.05 -8.03
C TRP A 662 -1.79 -11.96 -8.66
N VAL A 663 -0.66 -12.14 -8.00
CA VAL A 663 0.52 -12.78 -8.60
C VAL A 663 0.42 -14.30 -8.53
N VAL A 664 0.74 -14.95 -9.66
CA VAL A 664 0.73 -16.41 -9.85
C VAL A 664 2.15 -16.96 -9.89
N GLY A 665 3.09 -16.25 -10.51
CA GLY A 665 4.48 -16.70 -10.62
C GLY A 665 5.41 -15.69 -11.27
N ILE A 666 6.71 -15.91 -11.09
CA ILE A 666 7.78 -15.08 -11.63
C ILE A 666 8.75 -15.97 -12.40
N HIS A 667 9.22 -15.50 -13.55
CA HIS A 667 10.33 -16.13 -14.28
C HIS A 667 11.38 -15.07 -14.62
N GLU A 668 12.64 -15.45 -14.52
CA GLU A 668 13.81 -14.64 -14.86
C GLU A 668 14.21 -14.78 -16.34
N ASN A 669 14.05 -15.97 -16.93
CA ASN A 669 14.42 -16.25 -18.32
C ASN A 669 13.35 -17.10 -19.05
N PRO A 670 12.48 -16.49 -19.90
CA PRO A 670 12.38 -15.06 -20.19
C PRO A 670 11.79 -14.27 -19.01
N GLN A 671 12.09 -12.97 -18.94
CA GLN A 671 11.60 -12.05 -17.91
C GLN A 671 10.07 -11.83 -18.03
N GLN A 672 9.29 -12.44 -17.14
CA GLN A 672 7.82 -12.32 -17.09
C GLN A 672 7.28 -12.37 -15.64
N LEU A 673 6.46 -11.38 -15.27
CA LEU A 673 5.61 -11.42 -14.07
C LEU A 673 4.22 -11.94 -14.47
N ARG A 674 3.88 -13.17 -14.06
CA ARG A 674 2.58 -13.79 -14.33
C ARG A 674 1.60 -13.45 -13.22
N CYS A 675 0.53 -12.76 -13.57
CA CYS A 675 -0.44 -12.24 -12.62
C CYS A 675 -1.83 -12.06 -13.25
N ILE A 676 -2.86 -11.99 -12.42
CA ILE A 676 -4.26 -11.87 -12.85
C ILE A 676 -4.74 -10.45 -12.54
N PRO A 677 -5.19 -9.67 -13.55
CA PRO A 677 -5.67 -8.31 -13.35
C PRO A 677 -7.06 -8.33 -12.68
N CYS A 678 -7.11 -7.85 -11.44
CA CYS A 678 -8.33 -7.78 -10.63
C CYS A 678 -8.87 -6.35 -10.65
N LYS A 679 -10.20 -6.19 -10.73
CA LYS A 679 -10.88 -4.88 -10.78
C LYS A 679 -11.93 -4.81 -9.69
N GLY A 680 -11.75 -3.92 -8.72
CA GLY A 680 -12.64 -3.78 -7.56
C GLY A 680 -12.29 -4.73 -6.40
N SER A 681 -11.36 -5.67 -6.59
CA SER A 681 -10.97 -6.68 -5.61
C SER A 681 -9.44 -6.85 -5.56
N ARG A 682 -8.91 -7.44 -4.49
CA ARG A 682 -7.49 -7.82 -4.38
C ARG A 682 -7.18 -9.21 -4.95
N TYR A 683 -8.20 -10.01 -5.26
CA TYR A 683 -8.12 -11.38 -5.76
C TYR A 683 -9.20 -11.62 -6.83
N PRO A 684 -8.99 -12.55 -7.78
CA PRO A 684 -9.96 -12.82 -8.84
C PRO A 684 -11.08 -13.76 -8.38
N PRO A 685 -12.27 -13.72 -9.02
CA PRO A 685 -13.28 -14.77 -8.87
C PRO A 685 -12.79 -16.08 -9.52
N THR A 686 -13.24 -17.23 -9.00
CA THR A 686 -12.83 -18.54 -9.53
C THR A 686 -13.48 -18.87 -10.88
N LEU A 687 -14.68 -18.36 -11.14
CA LEU A 687 -15.43 -18.54 -12.37
C LEU A 687 -15.88 -17.18 -12.95
N PRO A 688 -15.83 -16.97 -14.29
CA PRO A 688 -15.15 -17.81 -15.29
C PRO A 688 -13.62 -17.80 -15.07
N ARG A 689 -12.91 -18.83 -15.57
CA ARG A 689 -11.46 -18.96 -15.40
C ARG A 689 -10.73 -17.64 -15.78
N PRO A 690 -10.04 -16.97 -14.85
CA PRO A 690 -9.37 -15.72 -15.14
C PRO A 690 -8.22 -15.88 -16.15
N ALA A 691 -8.02 -14.86 -16.98
CA ALA A 691 -6.90 -14.81 -17.90
C ALA A 691 -5.62 -14.32 -17.19
N VAL A 692 -4.53 -15.06 -17.33
CA VAL A 692 -3.21 -14.67 -16.81
C VAL A 692 -2.61 -13.60 -17.73
N ALA A 693 -2.35 -12.42 -17.17
CA ALA A 693 -1.57 -11.36 -17.81
C ALA A 693 -0.07 -11.57 -17.56
N ILE A 694 0.75 -11.06 -18.49
CA ILE A 694 2.20 -10.97 -18.35
C ILE A 694 2.57 -9.49 -18.25
N LEU A 695 3.18 -9.10 -17.14
CA LEU A 695 3.77 -7.77 -16.95
C LEU A 695 5.30 -7.83 -17.12
N PRO A 696 5.93 -6.79 -17.70
CA PRO A 696 7.37 -6.67 -17.75
C PRO A 696 7.93 -6.23 -16.39
N PHE A 697 9.17 -6.63 -16.09
CA PHE A 697 9.94 -6.07 -14.98
C PHE A 697 10.49 -4.69 -15.35
N LYS A 698 10.54 -3.79 -14.36
CA LYS A 698 11.02 -2.42 -14.46
C LYS A 698 11.55 -2.00 -13.10
N LEU A 699 12.86 -1.78 -13.00
CA LEU A 699 13.48 -1.29 -11.77
C LEU A 699 13.15 0.21 -11.55
N PRO A 700 12.89 0.66 -10.31
CA PRO A 700 12.54 2.04 -10.01
C PRO A 700 13.76 2.97 -9.99
N LEU A 701 14.46 3.07 -11.12
CA LEU A 701 15.59 4.01 -11.28
C LEU A 701 15.12 5.43 -11.59
N CYS A 702 16.00 6.40 -11.36
CA CYS A 702 15.74 7.80 -11.68
C CYS A 702 15.73 8.04 -13.21
N GLN A 703 14.83 8.91 -13.68
CA GLN A 703 14.83 9.46 -15.05
C GLN A 703 14.73 8.42 -16.19
N THR A 704 13.95 7.35 -16.01
CA THR A 704 13.66 6.33 -17.06
C THR A 704 12.87 6.85 -18.27
N SER A 705 12.53 8.14 -18.31
CA SER A 705 12.05 8.84 -19.52
C SER A 705 13.19 9.25 -20.46
N THR A 706 14.44 9.25 -19.99
CA THR A 706 15.64 9.58 -20.78
C THR A 706 16.31 8.32 -21.32
N GLU A 707 16.94 8.42 -22.51
CA GLU A 707 17.68 7.30 -23.12
C GLU A 707 18.77 6.74 -22.20
N LYS A 708 19.43 7.62 -21.43
CA LYS A 708 20.37 7.25 -20.35
C LYS A 708 19.70 6.35 -19.31
N GLY A 709 18.62 6.84 -18.68
CA GLY A 709 17.93 6.12 -17.61
C GLY A 709 17.29 4.81 -18.09
N GLN A 710 16.88 4.74 -19.36
CA GLN A 710 16.38 3.50 -19.97
C GLN A 710 17.46 2.44 -20.14
N MET A 711 18.66 2.80 -20.61
CA MET A 711 19.76 1.84 -20.71
C MET A 711 20.32 1.45 -19.34
N GLU A 712 20.36 2.37 -18.38
CA GLU A 712 20.74 2.06 -17.00
C GLU A 712 19.75 1.08 -16.35
N GLU A 713 18.45 1.27 -16.56
CA GLU A 713 17.41 0.33 -16.11
C GLU A 713 17.61 -1.05 -16.75
N GLN A 714 17.76 -1.09 -18.08
CA GLN A 714 17.96 -2.34 -18.82
C GLN A 714 19.25 -3.07 -18.40
N TYR A 715 20.34 -2.35 -18.14
CA TYR A 715 21.60 -2.93 -17.68
C TYR A 715 21.49 -3.47 -16.24
N CYS A 716 21.00 -2.66 -15.30
CA CYS A 716 20.83 -3.08 -13.91
C CYS A 716 19.82 -4.25 -13.77
N ARG A 717 18.75 -4.24 -14.57
CA ARG A 717 17.80 -5.35 -14.64
C ARG A 717 18.45 -6.60 -15.23
N SER A 718 19.13 -6.51 -16.37
CA SER A 718 19.82 -7.65 -16.98
C SER A 718 20.88 -8.25 -16.06
N LEU A 719 21.59 -7.43 -15.28
CA LEU A 719 22.53 -7.89 -14.26
C LEU A 719 21.82 -8.66 -13.15
N LEU A 720 20.80 -8.07 -12.50
CA LEU A 720 20.05 -8.70 -11.40
C LEU A 720 19.43 -10.05 -11.82
N PHE A 721 18.78 -10.09 -12.99
CA PHE A 721 18.14 -11.27 -13.57
C PHE A 721 19.15 -12.28 -14.18
N SER A 722 20.45 -12.03 -14.07
CA SER A 722 21.52 -13.00 -14.41
C SER A 722 22.18 -13.62 -13.17
N ASN A 723 21.87 -13.13 -11.96
CA ASN A 723 22.46 -13.63 -10.71
C ASN A 723 22.15 -15.11 -10.45
N HIS A 724 21.00 -15.64 -10.93
CA HIS A 724 20.63 -17.05 -10.71
C HIS A 724 21.64 -18.02 -11.31
N PHE A 725 22.27 -17.72 -12.46
CA PHE A 725 23.31 -18.57 -13.06
C PHE A 725 24.49 -18.82 -12.10
N SER A 726 24.89 -17.82 -11.32
CA SER A 726 25.95 -17.97 -10.31
C SER A 726 25.49 -18.86 -9.15
N PHE A 727 24.24 -18.70 -8.70
CA PHE A 727 23.65 -19.53 -7.65
C PHE A 727 23.53 -21.01 -8.07
N LEU A 728 22.96 -21.28 -9.25
CA LEU A 728 22.83 -22.62 -9.82
C LEU A 728 24.20 -23.32 -9.90
N SER A 729 25.21 -22.60 -10.41
CA SER A 729 26.59 -23.11 -10.55
C SER A 729 27.19 -23.46 -9.19
N SER A 730 27.05 -22.56 -8.21
CA SER A 730 27.57 -22.77 -6.85
C SER A 730 26.89 -23.91 -6.09
N SER A 731 25.65 -24.26 -6.47
CA SER A 731 24.86 -25.33 -5.86
C SER A 731 24.94 -26.66 -6.64
N GLY A 732 25.49 -26.66 -7.86
CA GLY A 732 25.62 -27.84 -8.71
C GLY A 732 24.37 -28.22 -9.50
N TYR A 733 23.46 -27.27 -9.75
CA TYR A 733 22.36 -27.45 -10.71
C TYR A 733 22.85 -27.26 -12.15
N GLU A 734 22.11 -27.82 -13.11
CA GLU A 734 22.36 -27.63 -14.54
C GLU A 734 22.11 -26.18 -14.97
N ILE A 735 22.86 -25.72 -15.98
CA ILE A 735 22.82 -24.35 -16.50
C ILE A 735 22.78 -24.37 -18.02
N ASP A 736 21.94 -23.50 -18.59
CA ASP A 736 22.02 -23.10 -19.98
C ASP A 736 23.20 -22.12 -20.18
N GLU A 737 24.36 -22.67 -20.59
CA GLU A 737 25.56 -21.89 -20.92
C GLU A 737 25.35 -20.95 -22.12
N GLU A 738 24.41 -21.25 -23.03
CA GLU A 738 24.09 -20.38 -24.16
C GLU A 738 23.30 -19.14 -23.71
N ALA A 739 22.30 -19.33 -22.84
CA ALA A 739 21.56 -18.22 -22.23
C ALA A 739 22.44 -17.37 -21.31
N GLN A 740 23.32 -17.97 -20.50
CA GLN A 740 24.29 -17.22 -19.70
C GLN A 740 25.23 -16.41 -20.61
N SER A 741 25.77 -17.04 -21.67
CA SER A 741 26.62 -16.38 -22.65
C SER A 741 25.89 -15.27 -23.41
N GLN A 742 24.58 -15.41 -23.66
CA GLN A 742 23.78 -14.39 -24.35
C GLN A 742 23.49 -13.21 -23.42
N SER A 743 23.07 -13.45 -22.18
CA SER A 743 22.88 -12.41 -21.16
C SER A 743 24.15 -11.55 -20.99
N GLN A 744 25.33 -12.17 -20.94
CA GLN A 744 26.61 -11.45 -20.91
C GLN A 744 26.86 -10.60 -22.17
N LYS A 745 26.54 -11.10 -23.38
CA LYS A 745 26.64 -10.31 -24.61
C LYS A 745 25.71 -9.10 -24.57
N ASP A 746 24.46 -9.29 -24.15
CA ASP A 746 23.45 -8.23 -24.10
C ASP A 746 23.82 -7.13 -23.09
N GLN A 747 24.35 -7.52 -21.92
CA GLN A 747 24.91 -6.59 -20.93
C GLN A 747 26.07 -5.76 -21.49
N GLN A 748 27.00 -6.41 -22.22
CA GLN A 748 28.15 -5.73 -22.83
C GLN A 748 27.75 -4.84 -24.03
N GLU A 749 26.72 -5.23 -24.79
CA GLU A 749 26.14 -4.40 -25.85
C GLU A 749 25.44 -3.16 -25.27
N LEU A 750 24.71 -3.30 -24.16
CA LEU A 750 24.12 -2.18 -23.42
C LEU A 750 25.18 -1.20 -22.91
N LEU A 751 26.26 -1.68 -22.28
CA LEU A 751 27.37 -0.81 -21.85
C LEU A 751 28.03 -0.08 -23.03
N MET A 752 28.23 -0.75 -24.17
CA MET A 752 28.74 -0.09 -25.38
C MET A 752 27.76 0.92 -25.97
N LYS A 753 26.44 0.67 -25.91
CA LYS A 753 25.42 1.65 -26.30
C LYS A 753 25.42 2.86 -25.37
N MET A 754 25.56 2.67 -24.05
CA MET A 754 25.68 3.76 -23.08
C MET A 754 26.93 4.61 -23.31
N PHE A 755 28.09 3.98 -23.50
CA PHE A 755 29.34 4.64 -23.86
C PHE A 755 29.20 5.41 -25.19
N ALA A 756 28.63 4.79 -26.23
CA ALA A 756 28.41 5.41 -27.52
C ALA A 756 27.36 6.54 -27.48
N LEU A 757 26.31 6.45 -26.65
CA LEU A 757 25.29 7.49 -26.55
C LEU A 757 25.81 8.71 -25.81
N LEU A 758 26.54 8.53 -24.71
CA LEU A 758 27.27 9.62 -24.05
C LEU A 758 28.25 10.31 -25.02
N PHE A 759 28.82 9.55 -25.96
CA PHE A 759 29.70 10.07 -27.00
C PHE A 759 28.95 10.78 -28.14
N ILE A 760 27.83 10.22 -28.63
CA ILE A 760 27.02 10.80 -29.73
C ILE A 760 26.33 12.08 -29.27
N LEU A 761 25.82 12.12 -28.03
CA LEU A 761 25.27 13.33 -27.43
C LEU A 761 26.32 14.44 -27.45
N HIS A 762 27.56 14.13 -27.06
CA HIS A 762 28.70 15.06 -27.08
C HIS A 762 29.06 15.55 -28.49
N VAL A 763 28.95 14.72 -29.54
CA VAL A 763 29.16 15.14 -30.94
C VAL A 763 28.07 16.12 -31.42
N PHE A 764 26.80 15.89 -31.07
CA PHE A 764 25.70 16.81 -31.45
C PHE A 764 25.70 18.09 -30.61
N PHE A 765 25.91 17.99 -29.29
CA PHE A 765 25.99 19.15 -28.39
C PHE A 765 27.26 20.00 -28.56
N GLN A 766 28.23 19.57 -29.36
CA GLN A 766 29.40 20.40 -29.69
C GLN A 766 29.01 21.68 -30.46
N LEU A 767 27.82 21.72 -31.06
CA LEU A 767 27.20 22.92 -31.64
C LEU A 767 26.34 23.73 -30.64
N SER A 768 26.14 23.25 -29.41
CA SER A 768 25.13 23.79 -28.46
C SER A 768 25.42 23.51 -26.97
N CYS A 769 26.63 23.86 -26.51
CA CYS A 769 27.04 24.05 -25.10
C CYS A 769 27.30 22.82 -24.17
N LYS A 770 28.57 22.72 -23.75
CA LYS A 770 29.02 22.48 -22.36
C LYS A 770 28.59 21.19 -21.60
N LEU A 771 28.79 19.99 -22.18
CA LEU A 771 28.82 18.74 -21.38
C LEU A 771 29.92 17.76 -21.84
N GLU A 772 31.18 18.06 -21.55
CA GLU A 772 32.35 17.19 -21.82
C GLU A 772 32.46 16.01 -20.83
N ARG A 773 31.49 15.10 -20.89
CA ARG A 773 31.17 14.09 -19.86
C ARG A 773 32.19 12.96 -19.62
N GLU A 774 33.47 13.11 -20.03
CA GLU A 774 34.41 12.00 -20.29
C GLU A 774 34.67 11.04 -19.12
N PHE A 775 34.70 11.54 -17.88
CA PHE A 775 34.97 10.71 -16.70
C PHE A 775 34.00 9.52 -16.60
N ARG A 776 32.72 9.74 -16.94
CA ARG A 776 31.69 8.68 -16.94
C ARG A 776 31.92 7.61 -18.02
N CYS A 777 32.66 7.93 -19.07
CA CYS A 777 33.06 6.95 -20.09
C CYS A 777 34.19 6.04 -19.58
N VAL A 778 34.94 6.45 -18.55
CA VAL A 778 35.90 5.59 -17.84
C VAL A 778 35.18 4.72 -16.81
N GLU A 779 34.27 5.29 -16.00
CA GLU A 779 33.44 4.54 -15.05
C GLU A 779 32.66 3.39 -15.74
N LEU A 780 32.03 3.66 -16.88
CA LEU A 780 31.34 2.62 -17.65
C LEU A 780 32.27 1.57 -18.26
N ALA A 781 33.55 1.90 -18.49
CA ALA A 781 34.54 0.95 -19.01
C ALA A 781 35.09 0.01 -17.92
N GLU A 782 34.94 0.36 -16.64
CA GLU A 782 35.27 -0.53 -15.52
C GLU A 782 34.25 -1.67 -15.36
N LEU A 783 33.03 -1.48 -15.88
CA LEU A 783 31.98 -2.50 -15.98
C LEU A 783 32.10 -3.38 -17.25
N MET A 784 33.05 -3.08 -18.15
CA MET A 784 33.24 -3.79 -19.40
C MET A 784 34.30 -4.89 -19.31
N THR A 785 34.11 -5.95 -20.09
CA THR A 785 35.14 -6.98 -20.32
C THR A 785 36.30 -6.42 -21.14
N GLN A 786 37.52 -6.94 -20.94
CA GLN A 786 38.75 -6.49 -21.63
C GLN A 786 38.60 -6.41 -23.17
N LYS A 787 37.89 -7.37 -23.78
CA LYS A 787 37.61 -7.40 -25.23
C LYS A 787 36.83 -6.16 -25.70
N VAL A 788 35.91 -5.69 -24.86
CA VAL A 788 35.01 -4.56 -25.11
C VAL A 788 35.69 -3.23 -24.77
N VAL A 789 36.48 -3.15 -23.70
CA VAL A 789 37.38 -2.00 -23.44
C VAL A 789 38.34 -1.77 -24.61
N THR A 790 38.86 -2.84 -25.21
CA THR A 790 39.71 -2.77 -26.43
C THR A 790 38.95 -2.25 -27.66
N LEU A 791 37.62 -2.33 -27.68
CA LEU A 791 36.77 -1.70 -28.71
C LEU A 791 36.54 -0.21 -28.39
N ALA A 792 36.26 0.12 -27.12
CA ALA A 792 36.09 1.49 -26.63
C ALA A 792 37.33 2.37 -26.85
N ILE A 793 38.54 1.85 -26.59
CA ILE A 793 39.82 2.54 -26.88
C ILE A 793 39.94 2.87 -28.37
N ARG A 794 39.63 1.91 -29.25
CA ARG A 794 39.63 2.13 -30.71
C ARG A 794 38.57 3.14 -31.16
N TYR A 795 37.42 3.19 -30.49
CA TYR A 795 36.36 4.15 -30.74
C TYR A 795 36.77 5.59 -30.33
N ALA A 796 37.37 5.76 -29.15
CA ALA A 796 37.88 7.04 -28.65
C ALA A 796 39.03 7.58 -29.52
N SER A 797 39.96 6.71 -29.93
CA SER A 797 41.07 7.09 -30.83
C SER A 797 40.57 7.52 -32.22
N ARG A 798 39.65 6.75 -32.83
CA ARG A 798 39.05 7.09 -34.14
C ARG A 798 38.30 8.42 -34.14
N SER A 799 37.77 8.85 -32.99
CA SER A 799 37.06 10.11 -32.80
C SER A 799 37.92 11.24 -32.21
N ARG A 800 39.26 11.07 -32.21
CA ARG A 800 40.27 12.08 -31.83
C ARG A 800 40.28 12.53 -30.36
N ARG A 801 39.57 11.86 -29.44
CA ARG A 801 39.64 12.15 -27.99
C ARG A 801 40.75 11.31 -27.36
N MET A 802 42.00 11.74 -27.58
CA MET A 802 43.20 10.97 -27.22
C MET A 802 43.41 10.85 -25.70
N ASP A 803 43.05 11.87 -24.92
CA ASP A 803 43.16 11.82 -23.45
C ASP A 803 42.27 10.74 -22.84
N LEU A 804 41.03 10.61 -23.33
CA LEU A 804 40.13 9.51 -22.97
C LEU A 804 40.71 8.15 -23.39
N ALA A 805 41.26 8.03 -24.61
CA ALA A 805 41.92 6.80 -25.06
C ALA A 805 43.14 6.43 -24.19
N GLN A 806 43.90 7.42 -23.72
CA GLN A 806 45.01 7.25 -22.78
C GLN A 806 44.51 6.83 -21.39
N ARG A 807 43.45 7.45 -20.85
CA ARG A 807 42.85 7.05 -19.57
C ARG A 807 42.34 5.60 -19.61
N LEU A 808 41.64 5.22 -20.68
CA LEU A 808 41.12 3.86 -20.88
C LEU A 808 42.22 2.80 -21.03
N SER A 809 43.40 3.15 -21.56
CA SER A 809 44.55 2.23 -21.69
C SER A 809 45.47 2.23 -20.47
N VAL A 810 45.41 3.25 -19.61
CA VAL A 810 46.16 3.30 -18.33
C VAL A 810 45.43 2.56 -17.18
N ASN A 811 44.11 2.36 -17.28
CA ASN A 811 43.30 1.66 -16.29
C ASN A 811 43.84 0.21 -16.09
N PRO A 812 44.04 -0.31 -14.85
CA PRO A 812 44.85 -1.53 -14.64
C PRO A 812 44.40 -2.77 -15.41
N PHE A 813 43.09 -2.95 -15.60
CA PHE A 813 42.51 -4.07 -16.35
C PHE A 813 42.90 -4.12 -17.84
N ALA A 814 43.44 -3.04 -18.42
CA ALA A 814 43.94 -2.99 -19.79
C ALA A 814 45.42 -3.39 -19.93
N LYS A 815 46.19 -3.47 -18.83
CA LYS A 815 47.67 -3.55 -18.88
C LYS A 815 48.24 -4.90 -19.31
N GLU A 816 47.46 -5.99 -19.27
CA GLU A 816 47.90 -7.30 -19.78
C GLU A 816 47.89 -7.39 -21.31
N ALA A 817 47.25 -6.45 -22.01
CA ALA A 817 47.02 -6.51 -23.46
C ALA A 817 48.14 -5.90 -24.34
N VAL A 818 49.22 -5.35 -23.75
CA VAL A 818 50.27 -4.64 -24.51
C VAL A 818 51.67 -5.18 -24.22
N SER A 819 52.01 -6.31 -24.84
CA SER A 819 53.40 -6.73 -24.99
C SER A 819 54.13 -5.79 -25.98
N PRO A 820 55.30 -5.22 -25.63
CA PRO A 820 56.00 -4.28 -26.51
C PRO A 820 56.63 -4.98 -27.72
N VAL A 821 56.34 -4.48 -28.92
CA VAL A 821 57.02 -4.91 -30.15
C VAL A 821 58.49 -4.45 -30.07
N LYS A 822 59.42 -5.40 -30.07
CA LYS A 822 60.86 -5.11 -30.02
C LYS A 822 61.36 -4.51 -31.33
N THR A 823 61.87 -3.28 -31.28
CA THR A 823 62.89 -2.80 -32.22
C THR A 823 64.28 -3.06 -31.63
N ASN A 824 65.09 -3.85 -32.35
CA ASN A 824 66.46 -4.15 -31.94
C ASN A 824 67.40 -2.99 -32.28
N LEU A 825 68.29 -2.61 -31.36
CA LEU A 825 69.64 -2.10 -31.66
C LEU A 825 70.63 -2.56 -30.57
N MET A 826 71.94 -2.44 -30.84
CA MET A 826 72.99 -3.27 -30.22
C MET A 826 73.83 -2.58 -29.11
N PRO A 827 74.66 -3.34 -28.33
CA PRO A 827 74.99 -2.99 -26.93
C PRO A 827 76.40 -2.42 -26.68
N ILE A 828 76.60 -1.79 -25.50
CA ILE A 828 77.91 -1.43 -24.91
C ILE A 828 77.98 -1.84 -23.41
N THR A 829 79.19 -1.90 -22.85
CA THR A 829 79.67 -2.88 -21.85
C THR A 829 79.85 -2.45 -20.37
N LYS A 830 79.66 -3.44 -19.46
CA LYS A 830 80.46 -3.78 -18.23
C LYS A 830 80.49 -2.90 -16.94
N GLY A 831 80.26 -3.58 -15.79
CA GLY A 831 80.86 -3.33 -14.45
C GLY A 831 79.96 -2.68 -13.38
N GLY A 832 80.03 -2.98 -12.07
CA GLY A 832 80.67 -4.11 -11.34
C GLY A 832 81.10 -3.82 -9.88
N ARG A 833 80.64 -4.62 -8.88
CA ARG A 833 81.00 -4.59 -7.41
C ARG A 833 80.55 -3.34 -6.61
N ALA A 834 80.42 -3.31 -5.27
CA ALA A 834 80.19 -4.31 -4.20
C ALA A 834 79.81 -3.64 -2.83
N ASN A 835 79.42 -4.44 -1.82
CA ASN A 835 79.15 -4.10 -0.39
C ASN A 835 80.27 -3.29 0.32
N PRO A 836 79.99 -2.49 1.39
CA PRO A 836 80.11 -3.01 2.79
C PRO A 836 79.35 -2.31 3.97
N PHE A 837 78.83 -3.12 4.94
CA PHE A 837 78.81 -2.91 6.43
C PHE A 837 78.11 -1.67 7.07
N LYS A 838 77.77 -1.53 8.39
CA LYS A 838 77.78 -2.26 9.72
C LYS A 838 76.83 -1.45 10.68
N VAL A 839 76.37 -1.79 11.91
CA VAL A 839 76.06 -3.03 12.72
C VAL A 839 75.54 -2.64 14.15
N LEU A 840 74.86 -3.56 14.88
CA LEU A 840 74.42 -3.51 16.32
C LEU A 840 73.32 -2.47 16.70
N GLY A 841 72.49 -2.67 17.75
CA GLY A 841 72.27 -3.76 18.74
C GLY A 841 71.26 -3.30 19.83
N SER A 842 70.69 -4.12 20.75
CA SER A 842 70.84 -5.55 21.05
C SER A 842 69.52 -6.36 20.83
N GLY A 843 68.68 -6.87 21.77
CA GLY A 843 68.60 -6.92 23.25
C GLY A 843 67.58 -8.01 23.71
N LYS A 844 67.43 -8.31 25.03
CA LYS A 844 66.65 -9.47 25.56
C LYS A 844 66.35 -9.39 27.08
N PRO A 845 65.66 -10.34 27.77
CA PRO A 845 65.50 -11.82 27.55
C PRO A 845 64.04 -12.23 27.18
N THR A 846 63.59 -13.49 27.10
CA THR A 846 64.21 -14.80 27.45
C THR A 846 63.90 -15.96 26.45
N SER A 847 62.65 -16.47 26.44
CA SER A 847 62.27 -17.91 26.31
C SER A 847 60.93 -18.11 25.55
N ALA A 848 60.34 -19.30 25.32
CA ALA A 848 60.74 -20.71 25.04
C ALA A 848 59.42 -21.56 25.03
N SER A 849 59.30 -22.85 24.66
CA SER A 849 59.85 -23.71 23.59
C SER A 849 59.15 -25.10 23.68
N GLY A 850 58.92 -25.92 22.65
CA GLY A 850 59.23 -25.83 21.21
C GLY A 850 59.56 -27.23 20.62
N GLN A 851 59.87 -27.28 19.31
CA GLN A 851 60.47 -28.41 18.55
C GLN A 851 59.61 -29.66 18.22
N PRO A 852 59.96 -30.48 17.18
CA PRO A 852 60.68 -30.14 15.92
C PRO A 852 60.29 -30.92 14.60
N ARG A 853 60.59 -30.31 13.42
CA ARG A 853 61.08 -30.94 12.14
C ARG A 853 60.10 -31.86 11.32
N VAL A 854 60.25 -32.14 9.99
CA VAL A 854 61.27 -31.80 8.93
C VAL A 854 60.69 -31.80 7.46
N THR A 855 61.14 -30.82 6.63
CA THR A 855 61.55 -30.86 5.17
C THR A 855 60.67 -31.28 3.94
N ASN A 856 60.68 -30.38 2.89
CA ASN A 856 61.05 -30.60 1.45
C ASN A 856 60.10 -31.39 0.47
N ILE A 857 60.12 -31.29 -0.91
CA ILE A 857 60.76 -30.43 -1.97
C ILE A 857 60.09 -30.60 -3.37
N LEU A 858 60.18 -29.58 -4.26
CA LEU A 858 60.07 -29.48 -5.76
C LEU A 858 58.92 -30.07 -6.65
N ASP A 859 58.47 -29.21 -7.59
CA ASP A 859 58.40 -29.30 -9.07
C ASP A 859 57.68 -30.38 -9.94
N ASN A 860 56.92 -29.82 -10.91
CA ASN A 860 56.85 -30.08 -12.37
C ASN A 860 56.16 -31.30 -13.04
N MET A 861 55.35 -30.94 -14.05
CA MET A 861 55.09 -31.56 -15.37
C MET A 861 54.77 -33.08 -15.54
N THR A 862 53.56 -33.31 -16.07
CA THR A 862 53.20 -34.25 -17.16
C THR A 862 54.00 -35.55 -17.36
N THR A 863 53.33 -36.71 -17.23
CA THR A 863 52.95 -37.55 -18.39
C THR A 863 52.10 -38.76 -17.98
N SER A 864 51.44 -39.39 -18.95
CA SER A 864 50.62 -40.59 -18.79
C SER A 864 51.42 -41.89 -18.93
N ARG A 865 51.01 -42.97 -18.23
CA ARG A 865 50.92 -44.33 -18.80
C ARG A 865 50.12 -45.31 -17.92
N LYS A 866 49.71 -46.42 -18.54
CA LYS A 866 48.86 -47.49 -17.96
C LYS A 866 49.69 -48.64 -17.39
N SER A 867 49.06 -49.47 -16.56
CA SER A 867 49.31 -50.91 -16.50
C SER A 867 47.98 -51.69 -16.59
N PHE A 868 48.05 -53.01 -16.66
CA PHE A 868 46.98 -53.98 -17.02
C PHE A 868 47.20 -55.26 -16.20
N PRO A 869 46.21 -56.17 -15.98
CA PRO A 869 45.99 -57.27 -16.96
C PRO A 869 44.58 -57.94 -17.03
N LEU A 870 44.29 -58.55 -18.21
CA LEU A 870 43.53 -59.81 -18.48
C LEU A 870 42.06 -59.97 -17.98
N SER A 871 41.14 -60.68 -18.66
CA SER A 871 41.12 -61.42 -19.95
C SER A 871 39.69 -61.54 -20.52
N GLY A 872 39.54 -61.80 -21.84
CA GLY A 872 38.23 -61.96 -22.55
C GLY A 872 37.69 -63.40 -22.59
N PRO A 873 36.87 -63.84 -23.60
CA PRO A 873 36.70 -63.25 -24.96
C PRO A 873 35.29 -63.27 -25.64
N ALA A 874 35.14 -62.47 -26.72
CA ALA A 874 34.27 -62.63 -27.94
C ALA A 874 32.73 -62.85 -27.82
N GLY A 875 31.87 -62.41 -28.75
CA GLY A 875 31.96 -61.67 -30.05
C GLY A 875 30.53 -61.54 -30.65
N LYS A 876 30.21 -61.01 -31.85
CA LYS A 876 30.96 -60.40 -32.99
C LYS A 876 30.02 -59.49 -33.84
N GLN A 877 30.52 -58.33 -34.27
CA GLN A 877 30.38 -57.68 -35.61
C GLN A 877 29.04 -57.50 -36.37
N ASN A 878 28.87 -56.27 -36.92
CA ASN A 878 28.66 -55.89 -38.34
C ASN A 878 27.37 -55.16 -38.82
N LYS A 879 27.61 -53.95 -39.37
CA LYS A 879 27.06 -53.32 -40.60
C LYS A 879 25.64 -52.70 -40.64
N ASN A 880 25.62 -51.42 -41.04
CA ASN A 880 24.47 -50.67 -41.58
C ASN A 880 24.01 -51.26 -42.94
N PRO A 881 22.78 -50.96 -43.42
CA PRO A 881 22.62 -49.71 -44.20
C PRO A 881 21.30 -48.92 -43.98
N VAL A 882 21.22 -47.75 -44.59
CA VAL A 882 20.08 -46.82 -44.66
C VAL A 882 19.05 -47.28 -45.70
N LEU A 883 17.75 -47.00 -45.50
CA LEU A 883 16.79 -46.56 -46.55
C LEU A 883 15.43 -46.11 -45.98
N LYS A 884 14.89 -45.01 -46.54
CA LYS A 884 13.44 -44.67 -46.64
C LYS A 884 13.02 -44.96 -48.12
N PRO A 885 11.76 -44.85 -48.60
CA PRO A 885 10.54 -44.29 -47.98
C PRO A 885 9.21 -45.05 -48.32
N LEU A 886 8.08 -44.37 -48.07
CA LEU A 886 6.74 -44.52 -48.68
C LEU A 886 5.83 -45.70 -48.27
N ALA A 887 4.52 -45.43 -48.36
CA ALA A 887 3.41 -46.34 -48.12
C ALA A 887 2.69 -46.70 -49.44
N PRO A 888 1.84 -47.74 -49.43
CA PRO A 888 0.44 -47.48 -49.78
C PRO A 888 -0.62 -48.22 -48.94
N ARG A 889 -1.88 -47.80 -49.13
CA ARG A 889 -3.16 -48.48 -48.74
C ARG A 889 -3.42 -49.68 -49.72
N PRO A 890 -4.55 -50.46 -49.73
CA PRO A 890 -5.85 -50.25 -49.06
C PRO A 890 -6.77 -51.45 -48.67
N LYS A 891 -7.89 -51.17 -47.96
CA LYS A 891 -9.23 -51.84 -48.03
C LYS A 891 -9.30 -53.34 -47.61
N THR A 892 -10.45 -54.02 -47.39
CA THR A 892 -11.92 -53.75 -47.29
C THR A 892 -12.49 -54.78 -46.26
N LYS A 893 -13.73 -54.82 -45.75
CA LYS A 893 -15.09 -54.25 -45.95
C LYS A 893 -15.72 -54.10 -44.53
N THR A 894 -16.99 -53.73 -44.27
CA THR A 894 -18.18 -53.30 -45.04
C THR A 894 -18.23 -51.75 -45.15
N GLN A 895 -19.21 -50.99 -45.66
CA GLN A 895 -20.59 -51.10 -46.20
C GLN A 895 -21.75 -50.73 -45.24
N SER A 896 -22.57 -49.70 -45.52
CA SER A 896 -22.53 -48.64 -46.58
C SER A 896 -23.47 -47.46 -46.17
N THR A 897 -23.09 -46.17 -46.22
CA THR A 897 -23.16 -45.19 -47.35
C THR A 897 -24.53 -45.08 -48.06
N LEU A 898 -25.06 -43.91 -48.47
CA LEU A 898 -24.38 -42.66 -48.93
C LEU A 898 -25.27 -41.37 -48.92
N LEU A 899 -24.64 -40.20 -48.69
CA LEU A 899 -24.93 -38.79 -49.07
C LEU A 899 -26.36 -38.17 -49.21
N GLN A 900 -26.46 -36.96 -48.62
CA GLN A 900 -27.06 -35.68 -49.11
C GLN A 900 -28.52 -35.60 -49.62
N MET A 901 -29.28 -34.68 -49.02
CA MET A 901 -30.01 -33.60 -49.74
C MET A 901 -30.32 -32.43 -48.79
N SER A 902 -30.71 -31.28 -49.33
CA SER A 902 -31.05 -30.07 -48.57
C SER A 902 -32.57 -29.86 -48.39
N GLY A 903 -32.97 -29.47 -47.17
CA GLY A 903 -34.09 -28.58 -46.86
C GLY A 903 -35.52 -28.90 -47.34
N THR A 904 -36.42 -29.12 -46.38
CA THR A 904 -37.88 -28.81 -46.46
C THR A 904 -38.38 -28.70 -45.01
N LYS A 905 -39.01 -27.62 -44.54
CA LYS A 905 -40.32 -27.04 -44.91
C LYS A 905 -41.45 -28.08 -44.93
N ALA A 906 -42.24 -28.10 -43.85
CA ALA A 906 -43.64 -28.49 -43.88
C ALA A 906 -44.48 -27.26 -43.50
N SER A 907 -45.50 -26.92 -44.30
CA SER A 907 -46.36 -25.75 -44.04
C SER A 907 -47.74 -25.92 -44.68
N ASN A 908 -48.78 -26.00 -43.86
CA ASN A 908 -50.18 -25.77 -44.24
C ASN A 908 -51.01 -25.44 -42.96
N LYS A 909 -52.14 -24.72 -42.97
CA LYS A 909 -52.52 -23.40 -43.56
C LYS A 909 -54.06 -23.25 -43.50
N LYS A 910 -54.56 -22.37 -42.62
CA LYS A 910 -56.00 -21.99 -42.40
C LYS A 910 -56.86 -23.15 -41.85
N THR A 911 -57.88 -22.94 -40.98
CA THR A 911 -59.08 -22.07 -41.07
C THR A 911 -59.56 -21.80 -39.62
N GLN A 912 -59.72 -20.57 -39.10
CA GLN A 912 -60.75 -19.52 -39.34
C GLN A 912 -62.16 -19.80 -38.75
N GLN A 913 -62.36 -19.44 -37.47
CA GLN A 913 -63.60 -18.96 -36.80
C GLN A 913 -63.16 -18.52 -35.37
N ASN A 914 -63.45 -17.36 -34.77
CA ASN A 914 -64.54 -16.37 -34.80
C ASN A 914 -65.62 -16.56 -33.72
N THR A 915 -65.43 -15.96 -32.53
CA THR A 915 -66.50 -15.30 -31.74
C THR A 915 -65.94 -14.48 -30.56
N GLN A 916 -66.39 -13.22 -30.43
CA GLN A 916 -66.70 -12.58 -29.14
C GLN A 916 -68.22 -12.73 -28.91
N PRO A 917 -68.74 -12.64 -27.66
CA PRO A 917 -68.99 -11.35 -26.97
C PRO A 917 -68.07 -11.18 -25.72
N ALA A 918 -67.90 -10.03 -25.05
CA ALA A 918 -68.83 -9.02 -24.52
C ALA A 918 -69.67 -9.52 -23.31
N ALA A 919 -70.01 -8.71 -22.29
CA ALA A 919 -69.95 -7.25 -22.19
C ALA A 919 -69.80 -6.70 -20.75
N ASP A 920 -69.32 -5.44 -20.65
CA ASP A 920 -69.83 -4.29 -19.86
C ASP A 920 -69.91 -4.31 -18.31
N THR A 921 -69.68 -3.21 -17.56
CA THR A 921 -69.33 -1.77 -17.84
C THR A 921 -68.63 -1.14 -16.58
N GLN A 922 -68.39 0.17 -16.30
CA GLN A 922 -68.72 1.54 -16.82
C GLN A 922 -67.57 2.52 -16.36
N LYS A 923 -67.12 3.55 -17.11
CA LYS A 923 -67.48 5.01 -17.11
C LYS A 923 -67.37 5.75 -15.74
N GLN A 924 -66.93 7.02 -15.61
CA GLN A 924 -66.39 8.13 -16.48
C GLN A 924 -65.86 9.29 -15.55
N PRO A 925 -65.41 10.51 -15.96
CA PRO A 925 -64.66 10.99 -17.16
C PRO A 925 -63.51 12.04 -16.91
N GLU A 926 -62.72 12.32 -17.97
CA GLU A 926 -62.14 13.62 -18.47
C GLU A 926 -61.24 14.62 -17.67
N ALA A 927 -59.99 14.82 -18.19
CA ALA A 927 -59.28 16.05 -18.63
C ALA A 927 -59.08 17.31 -17.70
N PRO A 928 -58.17 18.30 -18.00
CA PRO A 928 -57.18 18.45 -19.10
C PRO A 928 -55.71 18.77 -18.64
N PRO A 929 -54.73 18.92 -19.57
CA PRO A 929 -53.34 19.35 -19.25
C PRO A 929 -53.04 20.84 -19.60
N PRO A 930 -52.15 21.53 -18.84
CA PRO A 930 -51.64 22.86 -19.22
C PRO A 930 -50.10 23.05 -19.20
N ALA A 931 -49.60 23.74 -20.23
CA ALA A 931 -48.44 24.67 -20.27
C ALA A 931 -46.99 24.17 -19.98
N SER A 932 -46.02 24.94 -20.51
CA SER A 932 -44.58 24.68 -20.48
C SER A 932 -43.77 25.83 -19.87
N PRO A 933 -42.70 25.58 -19.10
CA PRO A 933 -41.54 26.48 -18.98
C PRO A 933 -40.57 26.22 -20.16
N ALA A 934 -40.13 27.21 -20.94
CA ALA A 934 -39.32 28.40 -20.61
C ALA A 934 -37.82 28.08 -20.50
N ASP A 935 -37.01 28.72 -21.35
CA ASP A 935 -35.56 28.46 -21.50
C ASP A 935 -34.75 28.74 -20.22
N ASN A 936 -33.74 27.89 -19.97
CA ASN A 936 -32.58 28.23 -19.16
C ASN A 936 -31.29 27.83 -19.89
N THR A 937 -30.35 28.77 -20.03
CA THR A 937 -29.14 28.59 -20.85
C THR A 937 -27.97 28.00 -20.07
N GLU A 938 -27.79 26.67 -20.13
CA GLU A 938 -26.66 25.99 -19.48
C GLU A 938 -25.40 25.85 -20.37
N ASN A 939 -24.24 25.83 -19.70
CA ASN A 939 -22.92 25.77 -20.33
C ASN A 939 -22.66 24.42 -21.02
N LYS A 940 -22.57 24.43 -22.35
CA LYS A 940 -22.26 23.23 -23.14
C LYS A 940 -20.80 22.81 -22.98
N ARG A 941 -20.58 21.53 -22.67
CA ARG A 941 -19.25 20.88 -22.75
C ARG A 941 -18.69 21.01 -24.19
N PRO A 942 -17.37 21.13 -24.37
CA PRO A 942 -16.77 21.23 -25.71
C PRO A 942 -17.12 20.01 -26.58
N LYS A 943 -17.60 20.25 -27.80
CA LYS A 943 -18.03 19.19 -28.72
C LYS A 943 -16.82 18.38 -29.20
N THR A 944 -17.01 17.08 -29.42
CA THR A 944 -16.00 16.26 -30.10
C THR A 944 -16.00 16.54 -31.61
N GLY A 945 -14.87 16.30 -32.29
CA GLY A 945 -14.78 16.45 -33.75
C GLY A 945 -15.76 15.57 -34.52
N PHE A 946 -16.15 14.41 -33.97
CA PHE A 946 -17.21 13.57 -34.53
C PHE A 946 -18.59 14.23 -34.40
N GLN A 947 -18.93 14.82 -33.24
CA GLN A 947 -20.20 15.54 -33.06
C GLN A 947 -20.30 16.77 -33.98
N PHE A 948 -19.20 17.52 -34.14
CA PHE A 948 -19.17 18.68 -35.04
C PHE A 948 -19.37 18.25 -36.51
N TRP A 949 -18.67 17.21 -36.96
CA TRP A 949 -18.88 16.64 -38.30
C TRP A 949 -20.30 16.06 -38.48
N LEU A 950 -20.84 15.39 -37.46
CA LEU A 950 -22.19 14.83 -37.45
C LEU A 950 -23.24 15.93 -37.60
N GLU A 951 -23.12 17.07 -36.90
CA GLU A 951 -24.08 18.17 -37.03
C GLU A 951 -24.14 18.76 -38.44
N GLU A 952 -22.99 18.94 -39.12
CA GLU A 952 -22.96 19.38 -40.53
C GLU A 952 -23.53 18.31 -41.48
N ASN A 953 -23.26 17.03 -41.25
CA ASN A 953 -23.57 15.93 -42.18
C ASN A 953 -24.88 15.17 -41.86
N ARG A 954 -25.54 15.45 -40.74
CA ARG A 954 -26.81 14.79 -40.36
C ARG A 954 -27.90 14.96 -41.44
N LYS A 955 -27.95 16.14 -42.08
CA LYS A 955 -28.94 16.44 -43.13
C LYS A 955 -28.74 15.61 -44.39
N SER A 956 -27.50 15.37 -44.83
CA SER A 956 -27.24 14.50 -45.99
C SER A 956 -27.47 13.03 -45.67
N ILE A 957 -27.07 12.55 -44.48
CA ILE A 957 -27.30 11.15 -44.05
C ILE A 957 -28.81 10.84 -43.95
N THR A 958 -29.61 11.79 -43.45
CA THR A 958 -31.08 11.64 -43.37
C THR A 958 -31.77 11.82 -44.73
N ALA A 959 -31.19 12.60 -45.66
CA ALA A 959 -31.69 12.71 -47.03
C ALA A 959 -31.39 11.46 -47.87
N ASP A 960 -30.24 10.81 -47.66
CA ASP A 960 -29.89 9.54 -48.29
C ASP A 960 -30.79 8.38 -47.83
N ASN A 961 -31.25 8.41 -46.56
CA ASN A 961 -32.05 7.35 -45.93
C ASN A 961 -33.12 7.96 -44.99
N PRO A 962 -34.32 8.31 -45.50
CA PRO A 962 -35.33 9.03 -44.72
C PRO A 962 -36.03 8.17 -43.66
N ASP A 963 -35.99 6.83 -43.78
CA ASP A 963 -36.73 5.89 -42.92
C ASP A 963 -35.91 5.38 -41.71
N LEU A 964 -34.77 5.99 -41.37
CA LEU A 964 -33.91 5.54 -40.27
C LEU A 964 -34.19 6.27 -38.94
N GLU A 965 -34.29 5.49 -37.86
CA GLU A 965 -34.34 6.03 -36.48
C GLU A 965 -33.04 6.73 -36.09
N GLU A 966 -33.12 7.69 -35.15
CA GLU A 966 -32.00 8.56 -34.77
C GLU A 966 -30.77 7.78 -34.26
N THR A 967 -30.97 6.65 -33.58
CA THR A 967 -29.88 5.76 -33.14
C THR A 967 -29.12 5.12 -34.30
N ASP A 968 -29.77 4.89 -35.44
CA ASP A 968 -29.17 4.25 -36.61
C ASP A 968 -28.55 5.26 -37.58
N VAL A 969 -29.11 6.47 -37.65
CA VAL A 969 -28.44 7.65 -38.26
C VAL A 969 -27.07 7.87 -37.60
N ILE A 970 -26.96 7.74 -36.27
CA ILE A 970 -25.68 7.86 -35.55
C ILE A 970 -24.72 6.70 -35.86
N LYS A 971 -25.22 5.46 -36.04
CA LYS A 971 -24.38 4.31 -36.45
C LYS A 971 -23.81 4.48 -37.86
N GLU A 972 -24.65 4.85 -38.83
CA GLU A 972 -24.21 5.11 -40.21
C GLU A 972 -23.27 6.33 -40.27
N ALA A 973 -23.53 7.37 -39.48
CA ALA A 973 -22.61 8.50 -39.32
C ALA A 973 -21.23 8.06 -38.76
N MET A 974 -21.18 7.20 -37.74
CA MET A 974 -19.91 6.62 -37.29
C MET A 974 -19.24 5.78 -38.39
N GLY A 975 -20.02 5.03 -39.18
CA GLY A 975 -19.53 4.26 -40.33
C GLY A 975 -18.89 5.14 -41.40
N ARG A 976 -19.54 6.26 -41.76
CA ARG A 976 -19.04 7.27 -42.71
C ARG A 976 -17.82 8.03 -42.16
N PHE A 977 -17.84 8.49 -40.91
CA PHE A 977 -16.69 9.14 -40.28
C PHE A 977 -15.47 8.20 -40.19
N ARG A 978 -15.69 6.90 -39.97
CA ARG A 978 -14.63 5.87 -40.02
C ARG A 978 -14.08 5.58 -41.42
N LYS A 979 -14.68 6.12 -42.50
CA LYS A 979 -14.17 6.06 -43.89
C LYS A 979 -13.37 7.30 -44.32
N LEU A 980 -13.49 8.44 -43.62
CA LEU A 980 -12.64 9.63 -43.85
C LEU A 980 -11.16 9.34 -43.62
N SER A 981 -10.24 10.11 -44.20
CA SER A 981 -8.80 9.95 -43.93
C SER A 981 -8.45 10.32 -42.48
N ALA A 982 -7.24 9.98 -42.04
CA ALA A 982 -6.74 10.40 -40.73
C ALA A 982 -6.55 11.92 -40.63
N GLU A 983 -6.12 12.54 -41.74
CA GLU A 983 -5.89 13.99 -41.88
C GLU A 983 -7.23 14.75 -41.79
N ASP A 984 -8.27 14.27 -42.48
CA ASP A 984 -9.63 14.84 -42.38
C ASP A 984 -10.14 14.84 -40.94
N ARG A 985 -10.06 13.70 -40.25
CA ARG A 985 -10.56 13.57 -38.87
C ARG A 985 -9.81 14.47 -37.90
N LEU A 986 -8.51 14.65 -38.10
CA LEU A 986 -7.71 15.62 -37.35
C LEU A 986 -8.26 17.04 -37.55
N SER A 987 -8.50 17.48 -38.79
CA SER A 987 -9.06 18.80 -39.07
C SER A 987 -10.43 19.04 -38.40
N TRP A 988 -11.30 18.03 -38.31
CA TRP A 988 -12.56 18.12 -37.57
C TRP A 988 -12.37 18.21 -36.06
N THR A 989 -11.35 17.54 -35.49
CA THR A 989 -11.00 17.69 -34.07
C THR A 989 -10.28 19.00 -33.75
N GLU A 990 -9.68 19.69 -34.72
CA GLU A 990 -9.15 21.04 -34.54
C GLU A 990 -10.26 22.09 -34.65
N ARG A 991 -11.11 22.02 -35.69
CA ARG A 991 -12.32 22.86 -35.83
C ARG A 991 -13.20 22.83 -34.57
N ALA A 992 -13.39 21.66 -33.96
CA ALA A 992 -14.18 21.51 -32.74
C ALA A 992 -13.49 22.07 -31.47
N LYS A 993 -12.17 22.32 -31.49
CA LYS A 993 -11.44 23.02 -30.40
C LYS A 993 -11.46 24.54 -30.55
N THR A 994 -11.57 25.06 -31.78
CA THR A 994 -11.48 26.50 -32.09
C THR A 994 -12.85 27.20 -32.12
N GLY A 995 -13.75 26.87 -31.21
CA GLY A 995 -15.17 27.27 -31.26
C GLY A 995 -15.43 28.78 -31.20
N ASP A 996 -16.37 29.24 -32.03
CA ASP A 996 -17.19 30.46 -31.90
C ASP A 996 -16.50 31.81 -31.62
N ALA A 997 -15.27 32.02 -32.10
CA ALA A 997 -14.56 33.30 -31.97
C ALA A 997 -14.34 34.10 -33.28
N ALA A 998 -14.63 33.53 -34.47
CA ALA A 998 -14.05 34.01 -35.74
C ALA A 998 -15.01 34.67 -36.76
N ASP A 999 -16.32 34.39 -36.74
CA ASP A 999 -17.21 34.69 -37.89
C ASP A 999 -18.35 35.70 -37.59
N LEU A 1000 -18.03 36.75 -36.83
CA LEU A 1000 -18.98 37.83 -36.49
C LEU A 1000 -18.47 39.24 -36.85
N LYS A 1001 -17.67 39.35 -37.93
CA LYS A 1001 -17.13 40.65 -38.37
C LYS A 1001 -17.00 40.92 -39.88
N LYS A 1002 -17.76 40.24 -40.76
CA LYS A 1002 -17.96 40.69 -42.16
C LYS A 1002 -19.16 40.04 -42.91
N ARG A 1003 -20.40 40.36 -42.53
CA ARG A 1003 -21.58 40.16 -43.41
C ARG A 1003 -22.51 41.38 -43.44
N LYS A 1004 -22.29 42.25 -44.44
CA LYS A 1004 -23.22 43.33 -44.82
C LYS A 1004 -23.02 43.68 -46.30
N ARG A 1005 -24.11 43.61 -47.09
CA ARG A 1005 -24.28 43.85 -48.55
C ARG A 1005 -23.74 42.79 -49.53
N ALA A 1006 -24.44 42.74 -50.69
CA ALA A 1006 -24.12 42.08 -51.98
C ALA A 1006 -24.05 40.53 -51.93
N GLU A 1007 -24.82 39.72 -52.68
CA GLU A 1007 -25.58 39.88 -53.94
C GLU A 1007 -24.79 40.31 -55.18
N GLY A 1008 -24.80 39.44 -56.21
CA GLY A 1008 -24.59 39.82 -57.62
C GLY A 1008 -23.34 39.27 -58.31
N GLY A 1009 -23.55 38.54 -59.42
CA GLY A 1009 -22.87 38.84 -60.70
C GLY A 1009 -21.56 38.10 -61.05
N ALA A 1010 -21.70 37.12 -61.94
CA ALA A 1010 -21.02 36.98 -63.25
C ALA A 1010 -19.54 37.36 -63.49
N GLU A 1011 -18.83 36.41 -64.12
CA GLU A 1011 -17.99 36.53 -65.35
C GLU A 1011 -16.79 37.53 -65.44
N GLY A 1012 -15.83 37.19 -66.32
CA GLY A 1012 -14.57 37.94 -66.58
C GLY A 1012 -13.38 37.41 -65.77
N ALA A 1013 -12.17 37.16 -66.30
CA ALA A 1013 -11.47 37.66 -67.49
C ALA A 1013 -11.26 39.20 -67.50
N GLU A 1014 -10.07 39.76 -67.79
CA GLU A 1014 -8.85 39.12 -68.31
C GLU A 1014 -7.53 39.83 -67.89
N THR A 1015 -6.41 39.29 -68.37
CA THR A 1015 -4.98 39.61 -68.16
C THR A 1015 -4.52 41.06 -68.31
N GLU A 1016 -3.34 41.39 -67.76
CA GLU A 1016 -2.07 41.76 -68.46
C GLU A 1016 -0.98 42.16 -67.41
N LYS A 1017 0.35 42.07 -67.58
CA LYS A 1017 1.28 41.48 -68.57
C LYS A 1017 2.66 41.30 -67.89
N GLY A 1018 3.53 40.37 -68.33
CA GLY A 1018 4.94 40.32 -67.84
C GLY A 1018 5.75 39.06 -68.18
N GLN A 1019 6.64 39.19 -69.18
CA GLN A 1019 7.68 38.28 -69.71
C GLN A 1019 8.55 37.50 -68.67
N ALA A 1020 9.22 36.38 -68.99
CA ALA A 1020 9.20 35.46 -70.16
C ALA A 1020 10.03 34.16 -69.87
N GLU A 1021 9.84 33.12 -70.70
CA GLU A 1021 10.80 32.10 -71.23
C GLU A 1021 11.95 31.49 -70.36
N ALA A 1022 12.27 30.18 -70.41
CA ALA A 1022 11.68 29.05 -71.15
C ALA A 1022 12.09 27.65 -70.57
N ASP A 1023 11.25 26.66 -70.88
CA ASP A 1023 11.49 25.23 -71.17
C ASP A 1023 12.11 24.16 -70.23
N GLU A 1024 11.34 23.06 -70.17
CA GLU A 1024 11.71 21.63 -70.22
C GLU A 1024 12.18 20.80 -68.98
N ASN A 1025 11.32 19.81 -68.68
CA ASN A 1025 11.59 18.38 -68.39
C ASN A 1025 12.17 17.86 -67.05
N SER A 1026 11.22 17.48 -66.19
CA SER A 1026 11.11 16.14 -65.57
C SER A 1026 11.94 15.79 -64.32
N ALA A 1027 11.24 15.59 -63.19
CA ALA A 1027 11.73 14.82 -62.04
C ALA A 1027 10.55 14.20 -61.25
N LYS A 1028 10.82 13.11 -60.51
CA LYS A 1028 9.80 12.33 -59.78
C LYS A 1028 9.64 12.77 -58.32
N LYS A 1029 8.43 12.55 -57.79
CA LYS A 1029 8.00 12.61 -56.37
C LYS A 1029 9.11 12.50 -55.33
N LYS A 1030 9.08 13.38 -54.31
CA LYS A 1030 9.58 13.10 -52.95
C LYS A 1030 8.44 13.24 -51.94
N LYS A 1031 8.29 12.24 -51.07
CA LYS A 1031 7.59 12.37 -49.79
C LYS A 1031 8.58 12.86 -48.72
N SER A 1032 8.05 13.38 -47.61
CA SER A 1032 8.75 13.46 -46.33
C SER A 1032 9.20 12.07 -45.84
N LEU A 1033 10.20 12.04 -44.95
CA LEU A 1033 10.81 10.81 -44.41
C LEU A 1033 11.05 10.97 -42.91
N ASP A 1034 10.66 9.96 -42.13
CA ASP A 1034 10.94 9.88 -40.69
C ASP A 1034 12.44 9.65 -40.40
N PRO A 1035 12.98 10.22 -39.31
CA PRO A 1035 14.40 10.12 -38.97
C PRO A 1035 14.80 8.86 -38.18
N SER A 1036 13.95 7.82 -38.07
CA SER A 1036 14.23 6.64 -37.23
C SER A 1036 14.94 5.47 -37.94
N SER A 1037 14.87 5.38 -39.27
CA SER A 1037 15.21 4.15 -40.02
C SER A 1037 16.68 4.06 -40.50
N LYS A 1038 17.66 4.53 -39.72
CA LYS A 1038 19.07 4.68 -40.19
C LYS A 1038 20.18 4.01 -39.37
N LEU A 1039 19.86 3.18 -38.37
CA LEU A 1039 20.86 2.43 -37.60
C LEU A 1039 20.88 0.91 -37.85
N SER A 1040 19.94 0.37 -38.63
CA SER A 1040 19.82 -1.07 -38.92
C SER A 1040 20.47 -1.51 -40.25
N ALA A 1041 21.61 -0.89 -40.64
CA ALA A 1041 22.16 -1.07 -41.99
C ALA A 1041 23.70 -0.92 -42.13
N PHE A 1042 24.49 -1.54 -41.24
CA PHE A 1042 25.88 -1.90 -41.55
C PHE A 1042 26.19 -3.32 -41.05
N ALA A 1043 26.39 -4.25 -41.98
CA ALA A 1043 26.52 -5.67 -41.67
C ALA A 1043 27.94 -6.06 -41.24
N PHE A 1044 28.04 -6.86 -40.17
CA PHE A 1044 29.19 -7.73 -39.96
C PHE A 1044 28.95 -9.05 -40.72
N ASN A 1045 29.71 -9.26 -41.79
CA ASN A 1045 29.78 -10.56 -42.45
C ASN A 1045 30.48 -11.59 -41.54
N LYS A 1046 29.94 -12.82 -41.49
CA LYS A 1046 30.66 -13.96 -40.91
C LYS A 1046 31.89 -14.31 -41.75
N LYS A 1047 33.07 -14.32 -41.13
CA LYS A 1047 34.19 -15.23 -41.40
C LYS A 1047 34.92 -15.48 -40.09
#